data_AF-A0A921Z191-F1
#
_entry.id   AF-A0A921Z191-F1
#
_cell.length_a   1.000
_cell.length_b   1.000
_cell.length_c   1.000
_cell.angle_alpha   90.00
_cell.angle_beta   90.00
_cell.angle_gamma   90.00
#
_symmetry.space_group_name_H-M   'P 1'
#
loop_
_entity.id
_entity.type
_entity.pdbx_description
1 polymer ?
#
loop_
_entity_poly.entity_id
_entity_poly.type
_entity_poly.pdbx_seq_one_letter_code
_entity_poly.pdbx_strand_id
1 'polypeptide(L)'
;MNVGYAWRKGYTGKGVVITILDDGIQPNHPDLSQNYDPAASTDINGNDTDPTPQDNGDNKHGTRCAGEVAAVAYNRYCGVGIAYNASIGGVRMLDGLVNDAVEAQALSFNTHHIDIYSASWGPEDDGKTVDGPGPLARRAFINGVTNGRGGKGSIFIWASGNGGRHTDSCNCDGYANSIFTISISSATQGGYKPWYLEECSSTIASTYSSGTPGRDKSVATVDMDVQLRPDHICTVDHTGTSASAPLAAGICALALEANPLLTWRDMQHLVVMTSRSQPLEKEEGWIVNGVKRKVSHKFGYGLMDAAQMITLAEQWTNVPPQHICKSQEINEDKSIETSFGYTISVHMDVNGCSGTMNEVRFLEHVQCKISLSFFPRGNLRILLTSPMGTTSTLLFERTHDATSSNFDDWPFLSVHFWGESAEGRWTLQIINAGNNHVTQPGILKKWQLIFYGTATNPIRLRNNGYFNSKNTYQEEKTYHINDVYDASEYSQFLNEIELGISDRRSYPKNIPSAQRKNVLADANDKQVQRLCDPECDSQGCYGKGPTQCVACKHYRLDNSCVSRCPPRSFVNQGGVCWPCHESCETCAGAGQDSCLTCAPAHLLVIDLAVCLQQCPDGYYEDPDANACFPCAEHCDTCSEKADMCASCAHSYVLYNGSCLAACPSGTYQKDDFGCMTCHESCESCHGPSETACVSCRIGDYAFKNRCVPKCPEGYYTDMQRRECLPCPIGCTVCTYAICSVCKEKWFLTKAGNCLPHGNDKCDTNEYYEEGRCKHCHSTCEKCSGSNEWDCLSCTSPLLLQGSRCVAECGQGFYQTAGRCSKCPHTCSSCVSRLNCTSCTGALRLQSGTCRATCAPGYYPDEGTCSKCYLSCETCTGPRRDQCASCPPDWRLAAGECRPECPQNFFPWEDSCRRCHHYCQDCHGAGPQQCTSCPPHFSLENGLCVECLSSQYYEARTRSCRPCHDSCRSCSGPGSTSCVTCAHPLRLDRVNHKCLPCCTESMASFYLYANQTSDCCHCDKDIGGCLNGSSAGKRRIAENVGGHITASFFVDDANGPTAGLDKNWLALWTAVGVLFVVACVVLAVKLRARRRKHKTLYPKTQYSQLTTIDEDLVVLTSSTTLKTNNDDSNPDKNVLEEPT
;
A
#
# COMPACT_ATOMS: atom_id res chain seq x y z
N MET A 1 15.84 -23.30 -3.46
CA MET A 1 15.35 -22.46 -4.58
C MET A 1 14.95 -23.28 -5.82
N ASN A 2 15.78 -24.15 -6.41
CA ASN A 2 15.38 -25.12 -7.47
C ASN A 2 14.76 -24.56 -8.78
N VAL A 3 14.93 -23.25 -9.04
CA VAL A 3 14.23 -22.49 -10.09
C VAL A 3 14.35 -23.09 -11.50
N GLY A 4 15.50 -23.69 -11.85
CA GLY A 4 15.70 -24.34 -13.15
C GLY A 4 14.77 -25.52 -13.47
N TYR A 5 14.00 -26.04 -12.51
CA TYR A 5 12.88 -26.95 -12.80
C TYR A 5 11.62 -26.19 -13.27
N ALA A 6 11.31 -25.04 -12.66
CA ALA A 6 10.17 -24.20 -13.04
C ALA A 6 10.28 -23.72 -14.50
N TRP A 7 11.44 -23.18 -14.86
CA TRP A 7 11.75 -22.75 -16.23
C TRP A 7 11.63 -23.90 -17.24
N ARG A 8 12.03 -25.13 -16.89
CA ARG A 8 11.85 -26.32 -17.75
C ARG A 8 10.40 -26.79 -17.86
N LYS A 9 9.54 -26.46 -16.88
CA LYS A 9 8.10 -26.75 -16.89
C LYS A 9 7.30 -25.68 -17.66
N GLY A 10 7.95 -24.56 -18.00
CA GLY A 10 7.38 -23.47 -18.82
C GLY A 10 7.12 -22.17 -18.04
N TYR A 11 7.17 -22.22 -16.70
CA TYR A 11 6.92 -21.06 -15.84
C TYR A 11 8.14 -20.16 -15.77
N THR A 12 7.94 -18.87 -16.02
CA THR A 12 8.96 -17.83 -16.22
C THR A 12 8.56 -16.46 -15.65
N GLY A 13 7.43 -16.36 -14.96
CA GLY A 13 6.84 -15.13 -14.42
C GLY A 13 5.80 -14.48 -15.32
N LYS A 14 5.45 -15.10 -16.46
CA LYS A 14 4.81 -14.41 -17.57
C LYS A 14 3.39 -13.94 -17.23
N GLY A 15 3.16 -12.63 -17.37
CA GLY A 15 1.86 -12.02 -17.13
C GLY A 15 1.54 -11.81 -15.64
N VAL A 16 2.56 -11.90 -14.78
CA VAL A 16 2.54 -11.42 -13.39
C VAL A 16 3.24 -10.07 -13.34
N VAL A 17 2.70 -9.14 -12.56
CA VAL A 17 3.27 -7.79 -12.39
C VAL A 17 3.86 -7.62 -10.98
N ILE A 18 5.13 -7.22 -10.90
CA ILE A 18 5.84 -6.97 -9.63
C ILE A 18 6.29 -5.51 -9.57
N THR A 19 6.25 -4.90 -8.39
CA THR A 19 6.91 -3.61 -8.12
C THR A 19 7.90 -3.71 -6.96
N ILE A 20 8.96 -2.90 -7.03
CA ILE A 20 9.99 -2.73 -6.00
C ILE A 20 9.72 -1.40 -5.29
N LEU A 21 9.41 -1.41 -4.00
CA LEU A 21 9.15 -0.20 -3.19
C LEU A 21 10.46 0.23 -2.50
N ASP A 22 11.20 1.18 -3.07
CA ASP A 22 12.63 1.38 -2.72
C ASP A 22 13.19 2.76 -3.15
N ASP A 23 14.49 2.86 -3.42
CA ASP A 23 15.20 4.07 -3.92
C ASP A 23 14.96 4.40 -5.40
N GLY A 24 14.36 3.48 -6.15
CA GLY A 24 13.98 3.63 -7.56
C GLY A 24 14.35 2.42 -8.42
N ILE A 25 14.07 2.49 -9.72
CA ILE A 25 14.45 1.47 -10.70
C ILE A 25 14.96 2.16 -11.97
N GLN A 26 16.15 1.80 -12.44
CA GLN A 26 16.69 2.35 -13.69
C GLN A 26 15.94 1.74 -14.92
N PRO A 27 15.00 2.46 -15.55
CA PRO A 27 14.07 1.85 -16.51
C PRO A 27 14.73 1.60 -17.87
N ASN A 28 15.80 2.34 -18.17
CA ASN A 28 16.59 2.21 -19.40
C ASN A 28 17.70 1.14 -19.33
N HIS A 29 17.82 0.42 -18.22
CA HIS A 29 18.85 -0.60 -18.03
C HIS A 29 18.67 -1.73 -19.09
N PRO A 30 19.74 -2.18 -19.80
CA PRO A 30 19.62 -3.13 -20.91
C PRO A 30 19.10 -4.52 -20.49
N ASP A 31 19.20 -4.84 -19.20
CA ASP A 31 18.73 -6.09 -18.61
C ASP A 31 17.35 -5.96 -17.92
N LEU A 32 16.75 -4.76 -17.86
CA LEU A 32 15.40 -4.53 -17.31
C LEU A 32 14.40 -3.99 -18.33
N SER A 33 14.84 -3.11 -19.25
CA SER A 33 14.01 -2.29 -20.15
C SER A 33 13.02 -3.04 -21.07
N GLN A 34 13.18 -4.34 -21.29
CA GLN A 34 12.19 -5.16 -22.02
C GLN A 34 11.01 -5.58 -21.13
N ASN A 35 11.26 -5.75 -19.83
CA ASN A 35 10.30 -6.19 -18.82
C ASN A 35 9.75 -5.01 -17.99
N TYR A 36 10.34 -3.82 -18.13
CA TYR A 36 9.94 -2.61 -17.41
C TYR A 36 8.48 -2.23 -17.69
N ASP A 37 7.72 -1.97 -16.63
CA ASP A 37 6.31 -1.62 -16.67
C ASP A 37 6.04 -0.26 -16.01
N PRO A 38 5.72 0.78 -16.81
CA PRO A 38 5.34 2.10 -16.30
C PRO A 38 4.08 2.09 -15.43
N ALA A 39 3.13 1.16 -15.64
CA ALA A 39 1.93 1.06 -14.82
C ALA A 39 2.20 0.37 -13.46
N ALA A 40 3.36 -0.26 -13.30
CA ALA A 40 3.87 -0.76 -12.03
C ALA A 40 4.85 0.21 -11.35
N SER A 41 4.99 1.45 -11.86
CA SER A 41 6.04 2.41 -11.46
C SER A 41 5.54 3.82 -11.20
N THR A 42 6.17 4.55 -10.27
CA THR A 42 5.97 5.99 -10.04
C THR A 42 7.10 6.56 -9.18
N ASP A 43 7.25 7.88 -9.12
CA ASP A 43 8.13 8.55 -8.17
C ASP A 43 7.31 9.37 -7.16
N ILE A 44 7.35 8.97 -5.89
CA ILE A 44 6.68 9.67 -4.78
C ILE A 44 7.58 10.76 -4.20
N ASN A 45 8.90 10.62 -4.27
CA ASN A 45 9.84 11.63 -3.78
C ASN A 45 9.95 12.83 -4.75
N GLY A 46 9.93 12.57 -6.06
CA GLY A 46 9.85 13.58 -7.12
C GLY A 46 8.41 14.06 -7.42
N ASN A 47 7.40 13.29 -7.02
CA ASN A 47 5.98 13.50 -7.34
C ASN A 47 5.72 13.50 -8.86
N ASP A 48 6.26 12.50 -9.55
CA ASP A 48 6.01 12.23 -10.97
C ASP A 48 5.96 10.72 -11.28
N THR A 49 6.14 10.33 -12.55
CA THR A 49 5.97 8.94 -13.04
C THR A 49 7.26 8.23 -13.43
N ASP A 50 8.43 8.88 -13.36
CA ASP A 50 9.73 8.31 -13.72
C ASP A 50 10.51 7.89 -12.47
N PRO A 51 10.55 6.59 -12.11
CA PRO A 51 11.19 6.10 -10.90
C PRO A 51 12.73 6.03 -11.00
N THR A 52 13.34 6.75 -11.96
CA THR A 52 14.79 6.71 -12.21
C THR A 52 15.58 7.19 -10.98
N PRO A 53 16.50 6.39 -10.42
CA PRO A 53 17.31 6.77 -9.27
C PRO A 53 18.16 8.02 -9.51
N GLN A 54 18.37 8.85 -8.48
CA GLN A 54 19.30 9.98 -8.58
C GLN A 54 20.76 9.53 -8.48
N ASP A 55 21.64 10.11 -9.31
CA ASP A 55 23.08 9.80 -9.41
C ASP A 55 23.91 10.42 -8.26
N ASN A 56 23.56 10.06 -7.01
CA ASN A 56 24.30 10.44 -5.80
C ASN A 56 25.31 9.37 -5.34
N GLY A 57 25.27 8.18 -5.96
CA GLY A 57 26.11 7.02 -5.62
C GLY A 57 25.49 6.06 -4.60
N ASP A 58 24.44 6.47 -3.89
CA ASP A 58 23.72 5.67 -2.91
C ASP A 58 22.54 4.92 -3.54
N ASN A 59 21.73 5.61 -4.36
CA ASN A 59 20.49 5.09 -4.96
C ASN A 59 20.75 4.07 -6.09
N LYS A 60 20.85 2.79 -5.73
CA LYS A 60 21.10 1.64 -6.62
C LYS A 60 20.41 0.35 -6.16
N HIS A 61 19.77 0.39 -5.00
CA HIS A 61 19.27 -0.75 -4.27
C HIS A 61 18.02 -1.34 -4.95
N GLY A 62 16.99 -0.53 -5.23
CA GLY A 62 15.78 -0.98 -5.93
C GLY A 62 16.06 -1.46 -7.34
N THR A 63 17.07 -0.89 -8.01
CA THR A 63 17.55 -1.36 -9.32
C THR A 63 18.16 -2.76 -9.22
N ARG A 64 19.03 -3.03 -8.23
CA ARG A 64 19.60 -4.37 -7.97
C ARG A 64 18.49 -5.40 -7.67
N CYS A 65 17.54 -5.04 -6.80
CA CYS A 65 16.39 -5.87 -6.44
C CYS A 65 15.50 -6.20 -7.66
N ALA A 66 15.25 -5.24 -8.54
CA ALA A 66 14.47 -5.46 -9.77
C ALA A 66 15.11 -6.51 -10.70
N GLY A 67 16.44 -6.54 -10.79
CA GLY A 67 17.17 -7.54 -11.57
C GLY A 67 17.04 -8.96 -11.03
N GLU A 68 17.00 -9.14 -9.71
CA GLU A 68 16.81 -10.44 -9.08
C GLU A 68 15.42 -11.03 -9.40
N VAL A 69 14.40 -10.18 -9.45
CA VAL A 69 13.06 -10.60 -9.90
C VAL A 69 13.07 -10.90 -11.40
N ALA A 70 13.47 -9.94 -12.24
CA ALA A 70 13.04 -9.91 -13.64
C ALA A 70 14.12 -9.51 -14.67
N ALA A 71 15.42 -9.66 -14.38
CA ALA A 71 16.46 -9.47 -15.40
C ALA A 71 16.26 -10.38 -16.62
N VAL A 72 16.44 -9.83 -17.83
CA VAL A 72 15.98 -10.38 -19.10
C VAL A 72 16.87 -11.53 -19.59
N ALA A 73 16.32 -12.76 -19.61
CA ALA A 73 17.06 -13.93 -20.04
C ALA A 73 17.59 -13.84 -21.49
N TYR A 74 18.80 -14.37 -21.70
CA TYR A 74 19.43 -14.62 -23.01
C TYR A 74 19.82 -13.38 -23.85
N ASN A 75 19.68 -12.16 -23.31
CA ASN A 75 20.08 -10.90 -23.97
C ASN A 75 21.63 -10.69 -24.08
N ARG A 76 22.42 -11.42 -23.26
CA ARG A 76 23.89 -11.29 -23.06
C ARG A 76 24.34 -10.13 -22.17
N TYR A 77 23.44 -9.55 -21.39
CA TYR A 77 23.78 -8.68 -20.26
C TYR A 77 23.85 -9.51 -18.97
N CYS A 78 23.90 -8.84 -17.82
CA CYS A 78 24.41 -9.33 -16.54
C CYS A 78 24.07 -10.78 -16.16
N GLY A 79 22.77 -11.13 -16.13
CA GLY A 79 22.33 -12.36 -15.47
C GLY A 79 21.01 -12.90 -16.02
N VAL A 80 20.10 -13.22 -15.08
CA VAL A 80 18.72 -13.63 -15.36
C VAL A 80 17.92 -13.55 -14.06
N GLY A 81 16.75 -12.92 -14.11
CA GLY A 81 15.83 -12.86 -12.98
C GLY A 81 15.15 -14.21 -12.72
N ILE A 82 14.71 -14.45 -11.49
CA ILE A 82 13.94 -15.67 -11.14
C ILE A 82 12.68 -15.80 -12.02
N ALA A 83 12.05 -14.66 -12.31
CA ALA A 83 10.84 -14.48 -13.09
C ALA A 83 11.11 -13.60 -14.34
N TYR A 84 12.10 -13.98 -15.15
CA TYR A 84 12.63 -13.21 -16.30
C TYR A 84 11.66 -12.85 -17.45
N ASN A 85 10.39 -13.27 -17.40
CA ASN A 85 9.32 -12.85 -18.32
C ASN A 85 8.16 -12.12 -17.60
N ALA A 86 8.32 -11.79 -16.32
CA ALA A 86 7.37 -10.96 -15.57
C ALA A 86 7.52 -9.47 -15.92
N SER A 87 6.46 -8.70 -15.68
CA SER A 87 6.52 -7.24 -15.71
C SER A 87 7.12 -6.73 -14.40
N ILE A 88 8.07 -5.79 -14.48
CA ILE A 88 8.75 -5.22 -13.32
C ILE A 88 8.65 -3.69 -13.32
N GLY A 89 8.18 -3.12 -12.22
CA GLY A 89 8.22 -1.69 -11.98
C GLY A 89 8.94 -1.35 -10.67
N GLY A 90 8.95 -0.07 -10.33
CA GLY A 90 9.51 0.42 -9.09
C GLY A 90 8.86 1.72 -8.65
N VAL A 91 8.68 1.85 -7.34
CA VAL A 91 8.20 3.06 -6.68
C VAL A 91 9.38 3.70 -5.97
N ARG A 92 9.87 4.84 -6.47
CA ARG A 92 10.87 5.65 -5.78
C ARG A 92 10.18 6.33 -4.59
N MET A 93 10.49 5.87 -3.38
CA MET A 93 9.91 6.38 -2.13
C MET A 93 10.90 6.53 -0.97
N LEU A 94 12.06 5.85 -0.99
CA LEU A 94 13.11 5.97 0.03
C LEU A 94 14.06 7.17 -0.15
N ASP A 95 14.12 7.76 -1.34
CA ASP A 95 15.07 8.82 -1.71
C ASP A 95 14.51 10.21 -1.36
N GLY A 96 14.11 10.36 -0.08
CA GLY A 96 13.43 11.54 0.46
C GLY A 96 12.87 11.33 1.87
N LEU A 97 11.96 12.20 2.31
CA LEU A 97 11.30 12.08 3.62
C LEU A 97 10.21 11.00 3.60
N VAL A 98 10.52 9.82 4.10
CA VAL A 98 9.54 8.74 4.34
C VAL A 98 8.64 9.11 5.53
N ASN A 99 7.33 8.86 5.39
CA ASN A 99 6.31 9.01 6.43
C ASN A 99 5.07 8.16 6.08
N ASP A 100 4.14 8.01 7.04
CA ASP A 100 2.93 7.17 6.92
C ASP A 100 2.11 7.42 5.64
N ALA A 101 2.06 8.66 5.12
CA ALA A 101 1.36 8.96 3.87
C ALA A 101 2.15 8.49 2.62
N VAL A 102 3.48 8.64 2.62
CA VAL A 102 4.38 8.13 1.56
C VAL A 102 4.36 6.60 1.53
N GLU A 103 4.45 5.97 2.70
CA GLU A 103 4.37 4.52 2.87
C GLU A 103 3.00 3.97 2.41
N ALA A 104 1.90 4.62 2.82
CA ALA A 104 0.56 4.26 2.39
C ALA A 104 0.35 4.44 0.87
N GLN A 105 0.89 5.51 0.28
CA GLN A 105 0.82 5.75 -1.16
C GLN A 105 1.59 4.68 -1.93
N ALA A 106 2.79 4.29 -1.47
CA ALA A 106 3.58 3.21 -2.06
C ALA A 106 2.86 1.85 -1.97
N LEU A 107 2.32 1.51 -0.79
CA LEU A 107 1.60 0.25 -0.53
C LEU A 107 0.24 0.13 -1.24
N SER A 108 -0.39 1.26 -1.60
CA SER A 108 -1.69 1.29 -2.28
C SER A 108 -1.61 1.62 -3.78
N PHE A 109 -0.41 1.89 -4.31
CA PHE A 109 -0.19 2.21 -5.71
C PHE A 109 -0.65 1.08 -6.65
N ASN A 110 -1.60 1.36 -7.54
CA ASN A 110 -2.06 0.46 -8.63
C ASN A 110 -2.36 -1.01 -8.23
N THR A 111 -3.00 -1.22 -7.07
CA THR A 111 -3.38 -2.55 -6.52
C THR A 111 -4.29 -3.43 -7.40
N HIS A 112 -4.86 -2.90 -8.49
CA HIS A 112 -5.60 -3.71 -9.48
C HIS A 112 -4.74 -4.18 -10.67
N HIS A 113 -3.54 -3.63 -10.84
CA HIS A 113 -2.57 -3.99 -11.88
C HIS A 113 -1.40 -4.81 -11.33
N ILE A 114 -0.87 -4.43 -10.16
CA ILE A 114 0.30 -5.06 -9.54
C ILE A 114 -0.11 -6.30 -8.73
N ASP A 115 0.53 -7.43 -8.97
CA ASP A 115 0.35 -8.66 -8.18
C ASP A 115 1.20 -8.68 -6.90
N ILE A 116 2.49 -8.35 -7.02
CA ILE A 116 3.48 -8.52 -5.96
C ILE A 116 4.21 -7.20 -5.68
N TYR A 117 4.35 -6.88 -4.40
CA TYR A 117 5.11 -5.75 -3.89
C TYR A 117 6.31 -6.32 -3.15
N SER A 118 7.53 -5.97 -3.55
CA SER A 118 8.74 -6.32 -2.82
C SER A 118 9.28 -5.08 -2.13
N ALA A 119 9.48 -5.17 -0.81
CA ALA A 119 10.03 -4.10 0.01
C ALA A 119 11.14 -4.64 0.92
N SER A 120 12.05 -3.77 1.32
CA SER A 120 13.22 -4.13 2.16
C SER A 120 13.65 -2.99 3.08
N TRP A 121 12.67 -2.23 3.53
CA TRP A 121 12.76 -1.10 4.46
C TRP A 121 11.87 -1.33 5.69
N GLY A 122 12.11 -0.58 6.74
CA GLY A 122 11.42 -0.67 8.03
C GLY A 122 12.01 0.34 9.01
N PRO A 123 11.90 0.12 10.33
CA PRO A 123 12.59 0.89 11.36
C PRO A 123 14.13 0.78 11.27
N GLU A 124 14.85 1.50 12.12
CA GLU A 124 16.33 1.41 12.18
C GLU A 124 16.76 0.04 12.78
N ASP A 125 17.53 -0.75 12.02
CA ASP A 125 18.05 -2.11 12.32
C ASP A 125 19.12 -2.13 13.46
N ASP A 126 18.79 -1.55 14.62
CA ASP A 126 19.76 -1.02 15.58
C ASP A 126 19.84 -1.72 16.95
N GLY A 127 18.97 -2.70 17.21
CA GLY A 127 18.90 -3.44 18.46
C GLY A 127 18.20 -2.71 19.62
N LYS A 128 17.56 -1.55 19.38
CA LYS A 128 16.88 -0.69 20.37
C LYS A 128 15.47 -0.25 19.92
N THR A 129 15.22 -0.07 18.63
CA THR A 129 13.98 0.51 18.09
C THR A 129 12.82 -0.48 18.14
N VAL A 130 11.57 0.01 18.26
CA VAL A 130 10.33 -0.78 18.16
C VAL A 130 9.31 0.15 17.52
N ASP A 131 9.00 -0.08 16.25
CA ASP A 131 8.13 0.79 15.45
C ASP A 131 7.53 0.03 14.25
N GLY A 132 6.57 0.61 13.53
CA GLY A 132 5.87 -0.08 12.45
C GLY A 132 4.89 0.78 11.66
N PRO A 133 4.05 0.17 10.80
CA PRO A 133 3.14 0.91 9.93
C PRO A 133 2.15 1.76 10.69
N GLY A 134 2.16 3.05 10.38
CA GLY A 134 1.20 4.03 10.89
C GLY A 134 -0.24 3.78 10.42
N PRO A 135 -1.19 4.62 10.84
CA PRO A 135 -2.61 4.43 10.54
C PRO A 135 -2.94 4.35 9.04
N LEU A 136 -2.23 5.09 8.18
CA LEU A 136 -2.44 5.08 6.73
C LEU A 136 -1.77 3.85 6.08
N ALA A 137 -0.51 3.55 6.41
CA ALA A 137 0.22 2.39 5.89
C ALA A 137 -0.49 1.08 6.28
N ARG A 138 -1.00 0.99 7.51
CA ARG A 138 -1.82 -0.13 7.99
C ARG A 138 -3.15 -0.25 7.23
N ARG A 139 -3.82 0.87 6.92
CA ARG A 139 -5.02 0.89 6.04
C ARG A 139 -4.67 0.46 4.61
N ALA A 140 -3.51 0.87 4.08
CA ALA A 140 -3.03 0.48 2.76
C ALA A 140 -2.76 -1.03 2.65
N PHE A 141 -2.11 -1.64 3.65
CA PHE A 141 -1.97 -3.09 3.74
C PHE A 141 -3.32 -3.81 3.73
N ILE A 142 -4.27 -3.38 4.57
CA ILE A 142 -5.62 -3.98 4.65
C ILE A 142 -6.33 -3.89 3.30
N ASN A 143 -6.36 -2.70 2.68
CA ASN A 143 -6.95 -2.49 1.35
C ASN A 143 -6.26 -3.32 0.26
N GLY A 144 -4.93 -3.45 0.34
CA GLY A 144 -4.13 -4.29 -0.53
C GLY A 144 -4.55 -5.76 -0.45
N VAL A 145 -4.64 -6.33 0.76
CA VAL A 145 -4.99 -7.76 0.92
C VAL A 145 -6.49 -8.08 0.74
N THR A 146 -7.39 -7.09 0.81
CA THR A 146 -8.82 -7.29 0.56
C THR A 146 -9.21 -7.02 -0.89
N ASN A 147 -8.81 -5.89 -1.46
CA ASN A 147 -9.29 -5.41 -2.77
C ASN A 147 -8.27 -5.61 -3.90
N GLY A 148 -6.98 -5.78 -3.56
CA GLY A 148 -5.92 -6.00 -4.53
C GLY A 148 -6.16 -7.22 -5.43
N ARG A 149 -5.64 -7.15 -6.66
CA ARG A 149 -5.68 -8.25 -7.66
C ARG A 149 -7.09 -8.77 -7.98
N GLY A 150 -8.10 -7.90 -7.84
CA GLY A 150 -9.51 -8.24 -8.03
C GLY A 150 -10.09 -9.10 -6.91
N GLY A 151 -9.86 -8.70 -5.66
CA GLY A 151 -10.40 -9.40 -4.47
C GLY A 151 -9.60 -10.62 -4.01
N LYS A 152 -8.40 -10.86 -4.57
CA LYS A 152 -7.50 -11.96 -4.15
C LYS A 152 -6.47 -11.51 -3.10
N GLY A 153 -6.27 -10.20 -3.00
CA GLY A 153 -5.28 -9.55 -2.16
C GLY A 153 -3.89 -9.50 -2.80
N SER A 154 -3.30 -8.30 -2.82
CA SER A 154 -1.89 -8.04 -3.12
C SER A 154 -0.98 -8.90 -2.27
N ILE A 155 0.15 -9.34 -2.83
CA ILE A 155 1.16 -10.12 -2.12
C ILE A 155 2.33 -9.20 -1.76
N PHE A 156 2.48 -8.90 -0.48
CA PHE A 156 3.60 -8.09 0.04
C PHE A 156 4.72 -9.03 0.51
N ILE A 157 5.91 -8.94 -0.10
CA ILE A 157 7.11 -9.66 0.31
C ILE A 157 8.04 -8.67 1.02
N TRP A 158 8.56 -9.06 2.18
CA TRP A 158 9.34 -8.19 3.05
C TRP A 158 10.66 -8.85 3.46
N ALA A 159 11.73 -8.07 3.54
CA ALA A 159 12.99 -8.51 4.15
C ALA A 159 12.87 -8.49 5.68
N SER A 160 13.44 -9.49 6.37
CA SER A 160 13.35 -9.62 7.84
C SER A 160 14.42 -8.82 8.62
N GLY A 161 14.78 -7.61 8.15
CA GLY A 161 15.80 -6.75 8.78
C GLY A 161 17.26 -7.25 8.66
N ASN A 162 18.23 -6.38 8.96
CA ASN A 162 19.67 -6.63 8.91
C ASN A 162 20.38 -6.39 10.28
N GLY A 163 19.62 -6.17 11.35
CA GLY A 163 20.07 -5.85 12.71
C GLY A 163 20.72 -7.00 13.48
N GLY A 164 21.00 -8.15 12.85
CA GLY A 164 21.58 -9.33 13.51
C GLY A 164 22.93 -9.07 14.20
N ARG A 165 23.71 -8.08 13.73
CA ARG A 165 24.95 -7.63 14.39
C ARG A 165 24.69 -6.84 15.67
N HIS A 166 23.53 -6.20 15.77
CA HIS A 166 23.07 -5.36 16.87
C HIS A 166 22.17 -6.13 17.85
N THR A 167 22.09 -7.46 17.73
CA THR A 167 21.19 -8.33 18.51
C THR A 167 19.72 -7.96 18.36
N ASP A 168 19.31 -7.50 17.18
CA ASP A 168 17.91 -7.17 16.93
C ASP A 168 17.04 -8.41 16.62
N SER A 169 15.72 -8.21 16.68
CA SER A 169 14.69 -9.22 16.52
C SER A 169 13.50 -8.63 15.77
N CYS A 170 13.34 -9.02 14.51
CA CYS A 170 12.30 -8.64 13.54
C CYS A 170 10.83 -8.89 13.93
N ASN A 171 10.54 -9.18 15.21
CA ASN A 171 9.22 -9.01 15.83
C ASN A 171 9.03 -7.61 16.46
N CYS A 172 10.10 -6.79 16.51
CA CYS A 172 10.10 -5.37 16.88
C CYS A 172 9.92 -4.42 15.68
N ASP A 173 10.13 -4.91 14.46
CA ASP A 173 9.69 -4.27 13.22
C ASP A 173 8.22 -4.66 12.93
N GLY A 174 7.31 -3.70 12.97
CA GLY A 174 5.90 -3.89 12.67
C GLY A 174 5.58 -4.27 11.22
N TYR A 175 6.52 -4.10 10.27
CA TYR A 175 6.37 -4.50 8.87
C TYR A 175 6.65 -5.99 8.68
N ALA A 176 7.80 -6.50 9.12
CA ALA A 176 8.11 -7.94 9.14
C ALA A 176 7.20 -8.71 10.12
N ASN A 177 6.74 -8.08 11.22
CA ASN A 177 5.79 -8.64 12.19
C ASN A 177 4.31 -8.57 11.75
N SER A 178 4.02 -8.09 10.53
CA SER A 178 2.65 -8.03 9.99
C SER A 178 2.18 -9.39 9.48
N ILE A 179 0.88 -9.70 9.64
CA ILE A 179 0.28 -10.90 9.03
C ILE A 179 0.13 -10.77 7.51
N PHE A 180 0.09 -9.54 7.00
CA PHE A 180 -0.14 -9.21 5.59
C PHE A 180 1.12 -9.34 4.73
N THR A 181 2.29 -9.35 5.36
CA THR A 181 3.58 -9.52 4.70
C THR A 181 4.04 -10.98 4.71
N ILE A 182 4.86 -11.33 3.73
CA ILE A 182 5.60 -12.59 3.68
C ILE A 182 7.04 -12.22 4.08
N SER A 183 7.36 -12.34 5.37
CA SER A 183 8.68 -12.00 5.94
C SER A 183 9.72 -13.06 5.58
N ILE A 184 10.76 -12.65 4.84
CA ILE A 184 11.78 -13.51 4.26
C ILE A 184 13.16 -13.17 4.85
N SER A 185 13.80 -14.21 5.39
CA SER A 185 15.16 -14.17 5.91
C SER A 185 16.19 -14.76 4.92
N SER A 186 17.47 -14.73 5.26
CA SER A 186 18.61 -15.09 4.40
C SER A 186 19.36 -16.32 4.87
N ALA A 187 19.72 -17.21 3.95
CA ALA A 187 20.73 -18.24 4.19
C ALA A 187 22.00 -17.95 3.38
N THR A 188 23.19 -18.25 3.94
CA THR A 188 24.43 -18.18 3.16
C THR A 188 24.52 -19.32 2.14
N GLN A 189 25.43 -19.19 1.16
CA GLN A 189 25.74 -20.27 0.21
C GLN A 189 26.08 -21.60 0.90
N GLY A 190 26.75 -21.57 2.06
CA GLY A 190 27.07 -22.77 2.84
C GLY A 190 25.88 -23.44 3.55
N GLY A 191 24.74 -22.73 3.68
CA GLY A 191 23.55 -23.15 4.43
C GLY A 191 23.60 -22.79 5.92
N TYR A 192 24.16 -21.63 6.26
CA TYR A 192 24.32 -21.12 7.64
C TYR A 192 23.60 -19.77 7.82
N LYS A 193 23.48 -19.31 9.08
CA LYS A 193 23.05 -17.95 9.44
C LYS A 193 24.08 -16.91 8.95
N PRO A 194 23.71 -15.91 8.12
CA PRO A 194 24.55 -14.74 7.87
C PRO A 194 24.60 -13.80 9.09
N TRP A 195 25.66 -13.01 9.18
CA TRP A 195 25.97 -12.16 10.34
C TRP A 195 24.97 -11.00 10.58
N TYR A 196 24.22 -10.61 9.56
CA TYR A 196 23.18 -9.57 9.61
C TYR A 196 21.78 -10.11 9.92
N LEU A 197 21.58 -11.44 9.96
CA LEU A 197 20.25 -12.03 10.15
C LEU A 197 19.70 -11.79 11.56
N GLU A 198 18.50 -11.22 11.62
CA GLU A 198 17.69 -11.13 12.84
C GLU A 198 16.88 -12.40 13.09
N GLU A 199 16.61 -12.70 14.35
CA GLU A 199 15.83 -13.87 14.76
C GLU A 199 14.50 -13.44 15.36
N CYS A 200 13.40 -13.90 14.76
CA CYS A 200 12.04 -13.58 15.18
C CYS A 200 11.08 -14.72 14.76
N SER A 201 9.81 -14.67 15.15
CA SER A 201 8.86 -15.74 14.79
C SER A 201 7.78 -15.37 13.79
N SER A 202 7.84 -14.15 13.24
CA SER A 202 7.09 -13.73 12.06
C SER A 202 7.66 -14.28 10.73
N THR A 203 8.99 -14.44 10.64
CA THR A 203 9.72 -15.00 9.49
C THR A 203 9.14 -16.33 9.03
N ILE A 204 8.65 -16.39 7.79
CA ILE A 204 7.91 -17.55 7.26
C ILE A 204 8.80 -18.49 6.45
N ALA A 205 9.85 -17.97 5.79
CA ALA A 205 10.81 -18.77 5.00
C ALA A 205 12.13 -18.02 4.77
N SER A 206 13.02 -18.59 3.94
CA SER A 206 14.24 -17.94 3.50
C SER A 206 14.61 -18.23 2.05
N THR A 207 15.41 -17.34 1.47
CA THR A 207 16.13 -17.53 0.19
C THR A 207 17.64 -17.46 0.44
N TYR A 208 18.45 -17.53 -0.62
CA TYR A 208 19.90 -17.33 -0.50
C TYR A 208 20.25 -15.84 -0.62
N SER A 209 21.21 -15.40 0.19
CA SER A 209 21.87 -14.10 0.02
C SER A 209 23.36 -14.25 0.37
N SER A 210 24.06 -13.12 0.53
CA SER A 210 25.48 -13.07 0.92
C SER A 210 25.75 -13.71 2.28
N GLY A 211 27.01 -14.08 2.52
CA GLY A 211 27.47 -14.67 3.77
C GLY A 211 28.77 -14.06 4.29
N THR A 212 29.72 -14.90 4.68
CA THR A 212 31.03 -14.45 5.15
C THR A 212 31.86 -13.95 3.95
N PRO A 213 32.31 -12.68 3.93
CA PRO A 213 33.10 -12.13 2.83
C PRO A 213 34.34 -12.99 2.53
N GLY A 214 34.60 -13.23 1.23
CA GLY A 214 35.71 -14.07 0.77
C GLY A 214 35.50 -15.58 0.91
N ARG A 215 34.48 -16.05 1.64
CA ARG A 215 34.14 -17.47 1.80
C ARG A 215 32.85 -17.86 1.07
N ASP A 216 31.76 -17.15 1.33
CA ASP A 216 30.48 -17.32 0.63
C ASP A 216 30.40 -16.37 -0.57
N LYS A 217 29.56 -16.69 -1.55
CA LYS A 217 29.19 -15.76 -2.63
C LYS A 217 28.02 -14.86 -2.21
N SER A 218 28.08 -13.61 -2.68
CA SER A 218 27.00 -12.62 -2.66
C SER A 218 26.09 -12.79 -3.88
N VAL A 219 24.99 -12.04 -3.95
CA VAL A 219 24.03 -12.17 -5.06
C VAL A 219 24.51 -11.39 -6.29
N ALA A 220 24.34 -12.00 -7.46
CA ALA A 220 24.66 -11.42 -8.75
C ALA A 220 23.40 -10.93 -9.46
N THR A 221 23.38 -9.65 -9.81
CA THR A 221 22.23 -8.95 -10.39
C THR A 221 22.72 -7.73 -11.22
N VAL A 222 21.78 -6.96 -11.75
CA VAL A 222 22.03 -5.66 -12.40
C VAL A 222 22.53 -4.64 -11.37
N ASP A 223 23.15 -3.55 -11.82
CA ASP A 223 23.52 -2.43 -10.95
C ASP A 223 23.18 -1.09 -11.63
N MET A 224 23.02 -0.04 -10.84
CA MET A 224 22.70 1.29 -11.36
C MET A 224 23.94 1.96 -11.95
N ASP A 225 23.88 2.35 -13.23
CA ASP A 225 24.87 3.22 -13.86
C ASP A 225 24.21 4.11 -14.91
N VAL A 226 24.15 5.42 -14.66
CA VAL A 226 23.51 6.40 -15.56
C VAL A 226 24.18 6.46 -16.94
N GLN A 227 25.46 6.11 -17.03
CA GLN A 227 26.22 6.07 -18.29
C GLN A 227 26.08 4.74 -19.05
N LEU A 228 25.38 3.74 -18.49
CA LEU A 228 25.22 2.38 -19.01
C LEU A 228 26.55 1.70 -19.44
N ARG A 229 27.61 1.93 -18.66
CA ARG A 229 28.97 1.41 -18.89
C ARG A 229 28.98 -0.12 -18.74
N PRO A 230 29.35 -0.90 -19.77
CA PRO A 230 29.21 -2.37 -19.77
C PRO A 230 29.96 -3.15 -18.68
N ASP A 231 30.86 -2.49 -17.96
CA ASP A 231 31.65 -3.01 -16.83
C ASP A 231 31.13 -2.57 -15.45
N HIS A 232 30.15 -1.65 -15.39
CA HIS A 232 29.55 -1.13 -14.14
C HIS A 232 28.07 -1.50 -13.99
N ILE A 233 27.33 -1.74 -15.07
CA ILE A 233 25.89 -2.10 -15.06
C ILE A 233 25.54 -3.45 -14.40
N CYS A 234 26.50 -4.18 -13.84
CA CYS A 234 26.30 -5.50 -13.26
C CYS A 234 27.07 -5.62 -11.94
N THR A 235 26.45 -6.19 -10.91
CA THR A 235 27.10 -6.47 -9.62
C THR A 235 27.11 -7.96 -9.31
N VAL A 236 28.12 -8.39 -8.54
CA VAL A 236 28.17 -9.71 -7.89
C VAL A 236 28.19 -9.61 -6.36
N ASP A 237 27.98 -8.39 -5.85
CA ASP A 237 28.19 -7.99 -4.46
C ASP A 237 26.92 -7.32 -3.86
N HIS A 238 25.73 -7.82 -4.21
CA HIS A 238 24.50 -7.48 -3.49
C HIS A 238 24.30 -8.41 -2.27
N THR A 239 23.80 -7.84 -1.18
CA THR A 239 23.95 -8.38 0.18
C THR A 239 22.78 -7.98 1.07
N GLY A 240 22.55 -8.74 2.16
CA GLY A 240 21.53 -8.44 3.17
C GLY A 240 20.27 -9.29 3.02
N THR A 241 19.31 -9.15 3.93
CA THR A 241 17.95 -9.70 3.75
C THR A 241 17.20 -9.01 2.61
N SER A 242 17.63 -7.80 2.25
CA SER A 242 17.11 -7.02 1.13
C SER A 242 17.29 -7.66 -0.25
N ALA A 243 18.30 -8.52 -0.42
CA ALA A 243 18.47 -9.35 -1.63
C ALA A 243 17.59 -10.64 -1.58
N SER A 244 17.20 -11.08 -0.38
CA SER A 244 16.39 -12.29 -0.21
C SER A 244 14.90 -12.07 -0.55
N ALA A 245 14.33 -10.92 -0.21
CA ALA A 245 12.93 -10.60 -0.51
C ALA A 245 12.61 -10.55 -2.03
N PRO A 246 13.41 -9.92 -2.90
CA PRO A 246 13.23 -9.96 -4.36
C PRO A 246 13.32 -11.37 -4.95
N LEU A 247 14.28 -12.17 -4.49
CA LEU A 247 14.40 -13.58 -4.91
C LEU A 247 13.13 -14.38 -4.53
N ALA A 248 12.53 -14.10 -3.36
CA ALA A 248 11.27 -14.70 -2.95
C ALA A 248 10.07 -14.18 -3.77
N ALA A 249 10.01 -12.87 -4.07
CA ALA A 249 9.00 -12.28 -4.94
C ALA A 249 9.00 -12.91 -6.34
N GLY A 250 10.18 -13.15 -6.91
CA GLY A 250 10.34 -13.87 -8.16
C GLY A 250 9.85 -15.33 -8.08
N ILE A 251 10.10 -16.05 -6.97
CA ILE A 251 9.56 -17.41 -6.79
C ILE A 251 8.02 -17.38 -6.66
N CYS A 252 7.46 -16.41 -5.95
CA CYS A 252 6.02 -16.20 -5.84
C CYS A 252 5.39 -15.88 -7.21
N ALA A 253 6.07 -15.12 -8.08
CA ALA A 253 5.60 -14.87 -9.44
C ALA A 253 5.50 -16.15 -10.29
N LEU A 254 6.46 -17.07 -10.17
CA LEU A 254 6.39 -18.39 -10.83
C LEU A 254 5.17 -19.21 -10.34
N ALA A 255 4.84 -19.12 -9.04
CA ALA A 255 3.66 -19.77 -8.48
C ALA A 255 2.34 -19.11 -8.91
N LEU A 256 2.31 -17.78 -9.08
CA LEU A 256 1.16 -17.05 -9.63
C LEU A 256 0.89 -17.39 -11.10
N GLU A 257 1.93 -17.52 -11.94
CA GLU A 257 1.76 -17.97 -13.33
C GLU A 257 1.19 -19.40 -13.38
N ALA A 258 1.61 -20.27 -12.45
CA ALA A 258 1.09 -21.63 -12.31
C ALA A 258 -0.38 -21.69 -11.83
N ASN A 259 -0.82 -20.73 -11.02
CA ASN A 259 -2.23 -20.63 -10.59
C ASN A 259 -2.63 -19.16 -10.30
N PRO A 260 -3.14 -18.42 -11.31
CA PRO A 260 -3.53 -17.00 -11.15
C PRO A 260 -4.73 -16.76 -10.21
N LEU A 261 -5.31 -17.80 -9.63
CA LEU A 261 -6.41 -17.72 -8.65
C LEU A 261 -5.92 -17.67 -7.20
N LEU A 262 -4.63 -17.88 -6.92
CA LEU A 262 -4.07 -17.83 -5.56
C LEU A 262 -4.33 -16.47 -4.89
N THR A 263 -4.86 -16.49 -3.66
CA THR A 263 -4.93 -15.34 -2.76
C THR A 263 -3.60 -15.11 -2.03
N TRP A 264 -3.48 -13.97 -1.35
CA TRP A 264 -2.33 -13.67 -0.48
C TRP A 264 -2.09 -14.76 0.58
N ARG A 265 -3.15 -15.27 1.22
CA ARG A 265 -3.08 -16.40 2.17
C ARG A 265 -2.70 -17.71 1.50
N ASP A 266 -3.21 -18.00 0.31
CA ASP A 266 -2.82 -19.20 -0.43
C ASP A 266 -1.31 -19.22 -0.71
N MET A 267 -0.72 -18.07 -1.03
CA MET A 267 0.73 -17.95 -1.23
C MET A 267 1.51 -18.27 0.06
N GLN A 268 1.09 -17.71 1.21
CA GLN A 268 1.70 -18.03 2.50
C GLN A 268 1.59 -19.54 2.84
N HIS A 269 0.42 -20.15 2.64
CA HIS A 269 0.24 -21.61 2.80
C HIS A 269 1.17 -22.42 1.89
N LEU A 270 1.30 -22.05 0.61
CA LEU A 270 2.24 -22.71 -0.31
C LEU A 270 3.68 -22.61 0.19
N VAL A 271 4.14 -21.43 0.63
CA VAL A 271 5.48 -21.22 1.18
C VAL A 271 5.73 -22.12 2.40
N VAL A 272 4.81 -22.19 3.35
CA VAL A 272 4.92 -23.03 4.57
C VAL A 272 5.02 -24.53 4.26
N MET A 273 4.30 -25.02 3.24
CA MET A 273 4.29 -26.45 2.91
C MET A 273 5.44 -26.90 2.00
N THR A 274 6.11 -25.99 1.30
CA THR A 274 7.05 -26.32 0.22
C THR A 274 8.49 -25.84 0.47
N SER A 275 8.69 -24.99 1.47
CA SER A 275 10.02 -24.63 1.96
C SER A 275 10.74 -25.86 2.54
N ARG A 276 12.07 -25.88 2.43
CA ARG A 276 12.91 -27.03 2.79
C ARG A 276 13.88 -26.68 3.90
N SER A 277 13.76 -27.37 5.03
CA SER A 277 14.72 -27.29 6.14
C SER A 277 16.07 -27.93 5.77
N GLN A 278 16.07 -29.05 5.03
CA GLN A 278 17.23 -29.93 4.89
C GLN A 278 18.54 -29.25 4.39
N PRO A 279 18.52 -28.25 3.47
CA PRO A 279 19.73 -27.52 3.09
C PRO A 279 20.37 -26.70 4.22
N LEU A 280 19.61 -26.40 5.27
CA LEU A 280 19.91 -25.49 6.38
C LEU A 280 19.96 -26.19 7.75
N GLU A 281 19.78 -27.51 7.80
CA GLU A 281 19.82 -28.32 9.04
C GLU A 281 21.23 -28.50 9.65
N LYS A 282 22.24 -27.84 9.10
CA LYS A 282 23.59 -27.71 9.70
C LYS A 282 23.64 -26.60 10.77
N GLU A 283 22.69 -25.69 10.74
CA GLU A 283 22.56 -24.56 11.67
C GLU A 283 21.65 -24.98 12.82
N GLU A 284 22.02 -24.65 14.06
CA GLU A 284 21.23 -24.98 15.25
C GLU A 284 20.04 -24.02 15.43
N GLY A 285 18.99 -24.48 16.14
CA GLY A 285 17.77 -23.69 16.38
C GLY A 285 16.53 -24.14 15.57
N TRP A 286 16.50 -25.38 15.10
CA TRP A 286 15.31 -26.00 14.51
C TRP A 286 14.42 -26.61 15.60
N ILE A 287 13.13 -26.23 15.61
CA ILE A 287 12.09 -26.87 16.44
C ILE A 287 11.11 -27.65 15.55
N VAL A 288 10.43 -28.63 16.11
CA VAL A 288 9.38 -29.42 15.43
C VAL A 288 8.03 -29.05 16.05
N ASN A 289 7.12 -28.51 15.23
CA ASN A 289 5.85 -27.98 15.71
C ASN A 289 4.79 -29.08 15.96
N GLY A 290 3.60 -28.71 16.41
CA GLY A 290 2.51 -29.61 16.78
C GLY A 290 2.11 -30.54 15.64
N VAL A 291 2.04 -29.98 14.42
CA VAL A 291 1.78 -30.69 13.15
C VAL A 291 3.05 -31.18 12.44
N LYS A 292 4.16 -31.30 13.17
CA LYS A 292 5.40 -32.01 12.79
C LYS A 292 6.18 -31.40 11.62
N ARG A 293 5.96 -30.12 11.32
CA ARG A 293 6.85 -29.33 10.46
C ARG A 293 8.07 -28.89 11.25
N LYS A 294 9.24 -28.86 10.60
CA LYS A 294 10.43 -28.16 11.13
C LYS A 294 10.28 -26.66 10.86
N VAL A 295 10.56 -25.84 11.86
CA VAL A 295 10.54 -24.37 11.78
C VAL A 295 11.68 -23.81 12.65
N SER A 296 12.20 -22.63 12.31
CA SER A 296 13.29 -21.98 13.04
C SER A 296 13.13 -20.46 13.04
N HIS A 297 13.41 -19.81 14.17
CA HIS A 297 13.44 -18.34 14.28
C HIS A 297 14.45 -17.66 13.34
N LYS A 298 15.40 -18.42 12.79
CA LYS A 298 16.35 -17.95 11.78
C LYS A 298 15.77 -17.98 10.36
N PHE A 299 15.05 -19.04 10.01
CA PHE A 299 14.74 -19.38 8.60
C PHE A 299 13.25 -19.61 8.30
N GLY A 300 12.36 -19.42 9.27
CA GLY A 300 10.97 -19.85 9.17
C GLY A 300 10.87 -21.35 8.88
N TYR A 301 10.07 -21.73 7.90
CA TYR A 301 9.95 -23.12 7.41
C TYR A 301 11.10 -23.56 6.47
N GLY A 302 12.12 -22.72 6.28
CA GLY A 302 13.36 -23.04 5.58
C GLY A 302 13.46 -22.45 4.18
N LEU A 303 14.34 -23.05 3.36
CA LEU A 303 14.69 -22.51 2.05
C LEU A 303 13.54 -22.71 1.04
N MET A 304 13.05 -21.62 0.45
CA MET A 304 11.99 -21.67 -0.57
C MET A 304 12.36 -22.55 -1.77
N ASP A 305 11.37 -23.21 -2.35
CA ASP A 305 11.56 -24.14 -3.46
C ASP A 305 10.55 -23.94 -4.59
N ALA A 306 10.98 -23.28 -5.66
CA ALA A 306 10.13 -22.98 -6.82
C ALA A 306 9.57 -24.25 -7.49
N ALA A 307 10.29 -25.38 -7.45
CA ALA A 307 9.83 -26.62 -8.07
C ALA A 307 8.66 -27.25 -7.30
N GLN A 308 8.71 -27.19 -5.96
CA GLN A 308 7.61 -27.62 -5.11
C GLN A 308 6.45 -26.61 -5.12
N MET A 309 6.74 -25.30 -5.05
CA MET A 309 5.72 -24.25 -5.07
C MET A 309 4.81 -24.31 -6.30
N ILE A 310 5.37 -24.33 -7.52
CA ILE A 310 4.53 -24.42 -8.75
C ILE A 310 3.73 -25.71 -8.83
N THR A 311 4.31 -26.83 -8.38
CA THR A 311 3.70 -28.16 -8.52
C THR A 311 2.56 -28.36 -7.53
N LEU A 312 2.65 -27.73 -6.36
CA LEU A 312 1.54 -27.65 -5.42
C LEU A 312 0.51 -26.59 -5.86
N ALA A 313 0.96 -25.45 -6.40
CA ALA A 313 0.09 -24.38 -6.91
C ALA A 313 -0.88 -24.85 -8.00
N GLU A 314 -0.42 -25.62 -8.99
CA GLU A 314 -1.26 -26.24 -10.05
C GLU A 314 -2.44 -27.04 -9.46
N GLN A 315 -2.18 -27.73 -8.35
CA GLN A 315 -3.15 -28.61 -7.67
C GLN A 315 -3.94 -27.88 -6.59
N TRP A 316 -3.63 -26.63 -6.28
CA TRP A 316 -4.14 -25.92 -5.10
C TRP A 316 -5.58 -25.44 -5.29
N THR A 317 -6.44 -25.77 -4.32
CA THR A 317 -7.76 -25.14 -4.17
C THR A 317 -7.66 -24.10 -3.08
N ASN A 318 -8.22 -22.91 -3.33
CA ASN A 318 -8.15 -21.79 -2.41
C ASN A 318 -8.62 -22.16 -1.00
N VAL A 319 -7.91 -21.63 0.01
CA VAL A 319 -8.26 -21.84 1.42
C VAL A 319 -9.62 -21.22 1.77
N PRO A 320 -10.31 -21.72 2.81
CA PRO A 320 -11.51 -21.08 3.34
C PRO A 320 -11.28 -19.60 3.73
N PRO A 321 -12.36 -18.79 3.84
CA PRO A 321 -12.29 -17.45 4.42
C PRO A 321 -11.53 -17.42 5.75
N GLN A 322 -10.80 -16.34 6.01
CA GLN A 322 -10.05 -16.20 7.26
C GLN A 322 -11.02 -15.90 8.41
N HIS A 323 -10.90 -16.65 9.49
CA HIS A 323 -11.59 -16.42 10.75
C HIS A 323 -10.61 -15.79 11.75
N ILE A 324 -11.08 -14.87 12.60
CA ILE A 324 -10.25 -14.15 13.57
C ILE A 324 -10.82 -14.36 14.97
N CYS A 325 -10.27 -15.34 15.70
CA CYS A 325 -10.64 -15.60 17.08
C CYS A 325 -9.78 -14.76 18.03
N LYS A 326 -10.41 -13.87 18.81
CA LYS A 326 -9.74 -13.12 19.89
C LYS A 326 -10.00 -13.84 21.22
N SER A 327 -8.96 -14.03 22.04
CA SER A 327 -9.12 -14.49 23.41
C SER A 327 -9.76 -13.41 24.28
N GLN A 328 -10.15 -13.79 25.50
CA GLN A 328 -10.30 -12.81 26.59
C GLN A 328 -9.00 -12.00 26.74
N GLU A 329 -9.13 -10.70 27.02
CA GLU A 329 -8.01 -9.83 27.38
C GLU A 329 -7.79 -9.92 28.90
N ILE A 330 -6.59 -10.27 29.34
CA ILE A 330 -6.24 -10.40 30.75
C ILE A 330 -5.56 -9.12 31.22
N ASN A 331 -6.33 -8.27 31.89
CA ASN A 331 -5.92 -7.02 32.53
C ASN A 331 -5.58 -7.26 34.01
N GLU A 332 -4.47 -7.96 34.27
CA GLU A 332 -3.99 -8.26 35.62
C GLU A 332 -2.50 -7.95 35.76
N ASP A 333 -2.15 -6.95 36.58
CA ASP A 333 -0.76 -6.60 36.88
C ASP A 333 0.01 -7.80 37.47
N LYS A 334 1.04 -8.28 36.76
CA LYS A 334 2.00 -9.28 37.24
C LYS A 334 3.40 -8.65 37.33
N SER A 335 3.94 -8.60 38.55
CA SER A 335 5.30 -8.17 38.81
C SER A 335 6.34 -9.10 38.18
N ILE A 336 7.36 -8.53 37.55
CA ILE A 336 8.53 -9.22 37.01
C ILE A 336 9.73 -8.79 37.86
N GLU A 337 10.26 -9.69 38.69
CA GLU A 337 11.36 -9.36 39.61
C GLU A 337 12.67 -9.00 38.89
N THR A 338 13.54 -8.28 39.58
CA THR A 338 14.82 -7.79 39.06
C THR A 338 15.92 -8.85 38.98
N SER A 339 15.68 -10.06 39.50
CA SER A 339 16.67 -11.14 39.54
C SER A 339 16.91 -11.73 38.15
N PHE A 340 18.18 -11.96 37.80
CA PHE A 340 18.56 -12.55 36.52
C PHE A 340 18.02 -13.98 36.38
N GLY A 341 17.43 -14.30 35.23
CA GLY A 341 16.73 -15.56 34.99
C GLY A 341 15.33 -15.66 35.60
N TYR A 342 14.83 -14.62 36.28
CA TYR A 342 13.46 -14.61 36.78
C TYR A 342 12.47 -14.78 35.65
N THR A 343 11.50 -15.67 35.85
CA THR A 343 10.49 -16.04 34.85
C THR A 343 9.11 -15.93 35.45
N ILE A 344 8.26 -15.05 34.92
CA ILE A 344 6.81 -15.18 35.12
C ILE A 344 6.24 -16.13 34.06
N SER A 345 5.26 -16.93 34.46
CA SER A 345 4.56 -17.86 33.57
C SER A 345 3.06 -17.70 33.80
N VAL A 346 2.37 -17.04 32.86
CA VAL A 346 0.91 -16.88 32.85
C VAL A 346 0.31 -17.79 31.78
N HIS A 347 -0.96 -18.14 31.95
CA HIS A 347 -1.65 -19.03 31.01
C HIS A 347 -3.09 -18.60 30.80
N MET A 348 -3.66 -18.99 29.65
CA MET A 348 -5.09 -18.93 29.39
C MET A 348 -5.54 -20.21 28.68
N ASP A 349 -6.69 -20.73 29.08
CA ASP A 349 -7.35 -21.84 28.39
C ASP A 349 -8.35 -21.23 27.40
N VAL A 350 -8.20 -21.56 26.11
CA VAL A 350 -9.03 -21.01 25.02
C VAL A 350 -9.71 -22.13 24.24
N ASN A 351 -10.92 -21.87 23.73
CA ASN A 351 -11.70 -22.83 22.95
C ASN A 351 -11.59 -22.63 21.42
N GLY A 352 -10.63 -21.83 20.94
CA GLY A 352 -10.54 -21.46 19.52
C GLY A 352 -11.78 -20.74 18.97
N CYS A 353 -12.59 -20.11 19.82
CA CYS A 353 -13.91 -19.56 19.47
C CYS A 353 -14.89 -20.61 18.91
N SER A 354 -14.73 -21.88 19.32
CA SER A 354 -15.59 -23.00 18.97
C SER A 354 -17.08 -22.70 19.19
N GLY A 355 -17.90 -23.04 18.20
CA GLY A 355 -19.34 -22.77 18.17
C GLY A 355 -19.76 -21.35 17.72
N THR A 356 -18.80 -20.47 17.40
CA THR A 356 -19.08 -19.12 16.84
C THR A 356 -18.72 -19.03 15.36
N MET A 357 -19.13 -17.95 14.68
CA MET A 357 -18.72 -17.70 13.28
C MET A 357 -17.20 -17.51 13.15
N ASN A 358 -16.52 -17.05 14.22
CA ASN A 358 -15.07 -16.82 14.26
C ASN A 358 -14.26 -18.04 14.72
N GLU A 359 -14.83 -19.26 14.67
CA GLU A 359 -14.14 -20.49 15.06
C GLU A 359 -12.84 -20.72 14.25
N VAL A 360 -11.71 -20.92 14.94
CA VAL A 360 -10.40 -21.25 14.35
C VAL A 360 -9.94 -22.61 14.86
N ARG A 361 -9.96 -23.62 13.98
CA ARG A 361 -9.46 -24.99 14.26
C ARG A 361 -8.11 -25.30 13.64
N PHE A 362 -7.74 -24.58 12.58
CA PHE A 362 -6.45 -24.69 11.91
C PHE A 362 -5.82 -23.31 11.85
N LEU A 363 -4.75 -23.12 12.62
CA LEU A 363 -4.04 -21.85 12.75
C LEU A 363 -3.27 -21.47 11.48
N GLU A 364 -3.18 -20.17 11.23
CA GLU A 364 -2.27 -19.54 10.29
C GLU A 364 -1.30 -18.67 11.10
N HIS A 365 -1.77 -17.50 11.54
CA HIS A 365 -1.03 -16.55 12.35
C HIS A 365 -1.51 -16.59 13.81
N VAL A 366 -0.59 -16.39 14.76
CA VAL A 366 -0.93 -16.10 16.17
C VAL A 366 -0.23 -14.82 16.59
N GLN A 367 -1.00 -13.81 17.00
CA GLN A 367 -0.46 -12.59 17.61
C GLN A 367 -0.68 -12.62 19.12
N CYS A 368 0.37 -12.32 19.88
CA CYS A 368 0.31 -12.07 21.32
C CYS A 368 0.43 -10.55 21.55
N LYS A 369 -0.69 -9.91 21.83
CA LYS A 369 -0.79 -8.47 22.09
C LYS A 369 -0.45 -8.21 23.56
N ILE A 370 0.53 -7.35 23.85
CA ILE A 370 1.05 -7.16 25.22
C ILE A 370 1.24 -5.66 25.55
N SER A 371 0.74 -5.20 26.71
CA SER A 371 1.20 -3.97 27.38
C SER A 371 1.99 -4.30 28.65
N LEU A 372 3.21 -3.78 28.72
CA LEU A 372 4.30 -4.31 29.56
C LEU A 372 5.35 -3.21 29.81
N SER A 373 5.75 -3.02 31.06
CA SER A 373 6.77 -2.04 31.44
C SER A 373 7.88 -2.69 32.27
N PHE A 374 9.10 -2.74 31.76
CA PHE A 374 10.30 -3.30 32.41
C PHE A 374 11.53 -2.51 31.94
N PHE A 375 12.39 -2.06 32.85
CA PHE A 375 13.57 -1.26 32.49
C PHE A 375 14.89 -1.93 32.93
N PRO A 376 15.86 -2.16 32.01
CA PRO A 376 15.79 -1.89 30.56
C PRO A 376 14.98 -2.94 29.79
N ARG A 377 14.21 -2.51 28.79
CA ARG A 377 13.33 -3.37 27.97
C ARG A 377 14.06 -4.50 27.27
N GLY A 378 15.28 -4.24 26.79
CA GLY A 378 16.14 -5.22 26.11
C GLY A 378 16.55 -6.45 26.92
N ASN A 379 16.39 -6.43 28.25
CA ASN A 379 16.60 -7.62 29.08
C ASN A 379 15.52 -8.68 28.91
N LEU A 380 14.37 -8.35 28.32
CA LEU A 380 13.25 -9.27 28.23
C LEU A 380 13.43 -10.30 27.12
N ARG A 381 13.19 -11.57 27.47
CA ARG A 381 12.92 -12.65 26.53
C ARG A 381 11.48 -13.11 26.74
N ILE A 382 10.69 -13.16 25.66
CA ILE A 382 9.27 -13.53 25.70
C ILE A 382 9.07 -14.82 24.91
N LEU A 383 8.36 -15.78 25.48
CA LEU A 383 8.05 -17.06 24.84
C LEU A 383 6.56 -17.38 24.96
N LEU A 384 5.98 -17.94 23.90
CA LEU A 384 4.60 -18.42 23.86
C LEU A 384 4.58 -19.91 23.52
N THR A 385 3.91 -20.71 24.35
CA THR A 385 3.75 -22.15 24.15
C THR A 385 2.30 -22.50 23.81
N SER A 386 2.12 -23.28 22.74
CA SER A 386 0.82 -23.75 22.23
C SER A 386 0.29 -24.98 22.98
N PRO A 387 -1.02 -25.29 22.88
CA PRO A 387 -1.61 -26.52 23.44
C PRO A 387 -0.99 -27.81 22.90
N MET A 388 -0.39 -27.76 21.71
CA MET A 388 0.28 -28.92 21.07
C MET A 388 1.77 -29.05 21.47
N GLY A 389 2.26 -28.20 22.37
CA GLY A 389 3.63 -28.26 22.92
C GLY A 389 4.69 -27.54 22.10
N THR A 390 4.32 -26.76 21.09
CA THR A 390 5.26 -25.89 20.35
C THR A 390 5.56 -24.66 21.20
N THR A 391 6.83 -24.36 21.45
CA THR A 391 7.25 -23.10 22.09
C THR A 391 7.91 -22.20 21.06
N SER A 392 7.45 -20.97 20.95
CA SER A 392 8.05 -19.95 20.09
C SER A 392 8.54 -18.76 20.90
N THR A 393 9.80 -18.36 20.72
CA THR A 393 10.32 -17.08 21.21
C THR A 393 9.66 -15.95 20.40
N LEU A 394 8.94 -15.07 21.09
CA LEU A 394 8.29 -13.87 20.53
C LEU A 394 9.21 -12.64 20.57
N LEU A 395 10.14 -12.59 21.53
CA LEU A 395 11.16 -11.57 21.67
C LEU A 395 12.43 -12.22 22.22
N PHE A 396 13.56 -11.98 21.56
CA PHE A 396 14.89 -12.32 22.07
C PHE A 396 15.48 -11.14 22.86
N GLU A 397 16.40 -11.43 23.77
CA GLU A 397 17.18 -10.44 24.49
C GLU A 397 17.97 -9.52 23.52
N ARG A 398 17.71 -8.21 23.57
CA ARG A 398 18.33 -7.19 22.71
C ARG A 398 19.27 -6.32 23.54
N THR A 399 20.58 -6.43 23.35
CA THR A 399 21.54 -5.83 24.30
C THR A 399 21.60 -4.31 24.23
N HIS A 400 21.18 -3.71 23.10
CA HIS A 400 21.22 -2.27 22.84
C HIS A 400 19.96 -1.52 23.30
N ASP A 401 18.83 -2.20 23.53
CA ASP A 401 17.55 -1.64 24.00
C ASP A 401 17.58 -1.30 25.52
N ALA A 402 18.58 -0.51 25.91
CA ALA A 402 18.93 -0.19 27.29
C ALA A 402 18.27 1.11 27.80
N THR A 403 17.70 1.92 26.90
CA THR A 403 17.09 3.23 27.21
C THR A 403 15.57 3.18 27.34
N SER A 404 14.93 2.18 26.75
CA SER A 404 13.47 2.04 26.71
C SER A 404 12.96 1.18 27.86
N SER A 405 11.68 1.34 28.21
CA SER A 405 11.02 0.58 29.28
C SER A 405 9.73 -0.14 28.87
N ASN A 406 9.08 0.25 27.76
CA ASN A 406 7.70 -0.17 27.49
C ASN A 406 7.54 -0.92 26.16
N PHE A 407 6.68 -1.93 26.18
CA PHE A 407 5.83 -2.28 25.04
C PHE A 407 4.41 -1.86 25.40
N ASP A 408 3.68 -1.20 24.50
CA ASP A 408 2.27 -0.90 24.72
C ASP A 408 1.43 -1.47 23.57
N ASP A 409 0.52 -2.36 23.93
CA ASP A 409 -0.40 -3.07 23.05
C ASP A 409 0.27 -3.74 21.81
N TRP A 410 1.56 -4.10 21.95
CA TRP A 410 2.41 -4.57 20.84
C TRP A 410 2.03 -6.00 20.42
N PRO A 411 1.68 -6.24 19.13
CA PRO A 411 1.12 -7.51 18.67
C PRO A 411 2.20 -8.47 18.14
N PHE A 412 3.02 -9.05 19.03
CA PHE A 412 4.08 -10.00 18.66
C PHE A 412 3.52 -11.18 17.84
N LEU A 413 3.94 -11.33 16.59
CA LEU A 413 3.50 -12.38 15.68
C LEU A 413 4.34 -13.66 15.83
N SER A 414 3.67 -14.80 15.70
CA SER A 414 4.29 -16.09 15.43
C SER A 414 3.56 -16.85 14.33
N VAL A 415 4.29 -17.29 13.31
CA VAL A 415 3.82 -18.24 12.28
C VAL A 415 4.21 -19.69 12.59
N HIS A 416 4.93 -19.94 13.68
CA HIS A 416 5.46 -21.28 14.01
C HIS A 416 4.38 -22.33 14.30
N PHE A 417 3.17 -21.88 14.65
CA PHE A 417 2.01 -22.70 14.96
C PHE A 417 1.16 -23.09 13.73
N TRP A 418 1.64 -22.81 12.50
CA TRP A 418 0.83 -22.97 11.27
C TRP A 418 0.31 -24.40 11.09
N GLY A 419 -1.02 -24.53 11.08
CA GLY A 419 -1.80 -25.77 10.99
C GLY A 419 -2.14 -26.43 12.34
N GLU A 420 -1.65 -25.92 13.47
CA GLU A 420 -2.02 -26.42 14.81
C GLU A 420 -3.47 -26.07 15.20
N SER A 421 -3.98 -26.73 16.23
CA SER A 421 -5.25 -26.36 16.87
C SER A 421 -5.05 -25.14 17.77
N ALA A 422 -6.01 -24.19 17.72
CA ALA A 422 -6.06 -23.08 18.66
C ALA A 422 -6.57 -23.53 20.06
N GLU A 423 -7.36 -24.60 20.14
CA GLU A 423 -8.02 -25.05 21.37
C GLU A 423 -7.05 -25.66 22.40
N GLY A 424 -7.17 -25.21 23.65
CA GLY A 424 -6.46 -25.73 24.81
C GLY A 424 -5.71 -24.64 25.58
N ARG A 425 -4.67 -25.05 26.33
CA ARG A 425 -3.88 -24.15 27.19
C ARG A 425 -2.76 -23.48 26.42
N TRP A 426 -2.79 -22.15 26.35
CA TRP A 426 -1.67 -21.32 25.94
C TRP A 426 -0.91 -20.80 27.16
N THR A 427 0.42 -20.81 27.10
CA THR A 427 1.28 -20.33 28.20
C THR A 427 2.24 -19.27 27.69
N LEU A 428 2.16 -18.06 28.25
CA LEU A 428 3.08 -16.95 27.99
C LEU A 428 4.12 -16.89 29.12
N GLN A 429 5.39 -16.87 28.75
CA GLN A 429 6.52 -16.74 29.67
C GLN A 429 7.28 -15.46 29.35
N ILE A 430 7.57 -14.67 30.39
CA ILE A 430 8.40 -13.46 30.28
C ILE A 430 9.57 -13.61 31.24
N ILE A 431 10.79 -13.53 30.71
CA ILE A 431 12.04 -13.83 31.39
C ILE A 431 12.94 -12.59 31.40
N ASN A 432 13.50 -12.24 32.57
CA ASN A 432 14.61 -11.30 32.68
C ASN A 432 15.92 -12.02 32.29
N ALA A 433 16.22 -12.08 30.99
CA ALA A 433 17.29 -12.89 30.40
C ALA A 433 18.56 -12.09 30.04
N GLY A 434 18.47 -10.76 29.92
CA GLY A 434 19.62 -9.91 29.61
C GLY A 434 20.50 -9.57 30.81
N ASN A 435 21.75 -9.18 30.52
CA ASN A 435 22.77 -8.90 31.53
C ASN A 435 22.78 -7.44 32.04
N ASN A 436 21.93 -6.55 31.52
CA ASN A 436 21.93 -5.15 31.96
C ASN A 436 21.31 -5.02 33.37
N HIS A 437 21.76 -4.04 34.15
CA HIS A 437 21.37 -3.92 35.55
C HIS A 437 19.94 -3.39 35.74
N VAL A 438 19.02 -4.27 36.15
CA VAL A 438 17.62 -3.93 36.45
C VAL A 438 17.51 -3.23 37.81
N THR A 439 16.98 -2.01 37.85
CA THR A 439 16.89 -1.19 39.08
C THR A 439 15.56 -1.27 39.80
N GLN A 440 14.47 -1.66 39.11
CA GLN A 440 13.11 -1.74 39.65
C GLN A 440 12.38 -2.93 39.01
N PRO A 441 11.47 -3.62 39.73
CA PRO A 441 10.63 -4.66 39.12
C PRO A 441 9.80 -4.09 37.97
N GLY A 442 9.63 -4.89 36.92
CA GLY A 442 8.68 -4.56 35.84
C GLY A 442 7.27 -5.09 36.14
N ILE A 443 6.33 -4.76 35.25
CA ILE A 443 4.93 -5.16 35.34
C ILE A 443 4.44 -5.56 33.94
N LEU A 444 3.97 -6.80 33.79
CA LEU A 444 3.03 -7.17 32.72
C LEU A 444 1.64 -6.67 33.14
N LYS A 445 1.06 -5.73 32.39
CA LYS A 445 -0.23 -5.10 32.73
C LYS A 445 -1.40 -5.80 32.03
N LYS A 446 -1.18 -6.14 30.76
CA LYS A 446 -2.22 -6.59 29.84
C LYS A 446 -1.67 -7.58 28.82
N TRP A 447 -2.42 -8.64 28.54
CA TRP A 447 -2.17 -9.47 27.36
C TRP A 447 -3.43 -10.10 26.75
N GLN A 448 -3.41 -10.31 25.43
CA GLN A 448 -4.45 -10.99 24.64
C GLN A 448 -3.80 -11.84 23.55
N LEU A 449 -4.41 -12.99 23.22
CA LEU A 449 -4.06 -13.78 22.04
C LEU A 449 -5.08 -13.55 20.93
N ILE A 450 -4.59 -13.37 19.70
CA ILE A 450 -5.40 -13.24 18.49
C ILE A 450 -4.98 -14.36 17.53
N PHE A 451 -5.90 -15.27 17.27
CA PHE A 451 -5.72 -16.44 16.41
C PHE A 451 -6.36 -16.16 15.05
N TYR A 452 -5.57 -16.23 13.99
CA TYR A 452 -6.03 -16.17 12.62
C TYR A 452 -5.99 -17.58 12.03
N GLY A 453 -6.99 -17.95 11.23
CA GLY A 453 -7.00 -19.26 10.60
C GLY A 453 -8.35 -19.64 10.01
N THR A 454 -8.71 -20.92 10.12
CA THR A 454 -9.91 -21.48 9.48
C THR A 454 -10.62 -22.51 10.37
N ALA A 455 -11.97 -22.58 10.29
CA ALA A 455 -12.78 -23.59 10.98
C ALA A 455 -12.71 -25.00 10.34
N THR A 456 -12.32 -25.08 9.06
CA THR A 456 -12.26 -26.34 8.29
C THR A 456 -10.89 -26.46 7.63
N ASN A 457 -10.43 -27.70 7.38
CA ASN A 457 -9.07 -27.94 6.88
C ASN A 457 -8.79 -27.10 5.61
N PRO A 458 -7.76 -26.23 5.63
CA PRO A 458 -7.42 -25.36 4.51
C PRO A 458 -6.75 -26.12 3.36
N ILE A 459 -6.09 -27.25 3.61
CA ILE A 459 -5.37 -28.02 2.59
C ILE A 459 -6.37 -28.79 1.73
N ARG A 460 -6.57 -28.34 0.48
CA ARG A 460 -7.55 -28.91 -0.46
C ARG A 460 -6.93 -29.01 -1.86
N LEU A 461 -6.75 -30.23 -2.37
CA LEU A 461 -6.12 -30.47 -3.68
C LEU A 461 -7.17 -30.86 -4.73
N ARG A 462 -7.00 -30.33 -5.95
CA ARG A 462 -8.05 -30.33 -7.00
C ARG A 462 -8.43 -31.71 -7.54
N ASN A 463 -7.62 -32.75 -7.36
CA ASN A 463 -8.12 -34.12 -7.44
C ASN A 463 -7.16 -35.15 -6.81
N ASN A 464 -7.71 -36.15 -6.12
CA ASN A 464 -7.05 -37.43 -5.84
C ASN A 464 -7.83 -38.52 -6.58
N GLY A 465 -7.59 -38.61 -7.90
CA GLY A 465 -8.61 -39.07 -8.86
C GLY A 465 -8.09 -39.92 -10.02
N TYR A 466 -6.96 -40.62 -9.85
CA TYR A 466 -6.50 -41.66 -10.79
C TYR A 466 -5.90 -42.84 -10.00
N PHE A 467 -6.12 -44.06 -10.51
CA PHE A 467 -5.88 -45.38 -9.88
C PHE A 467 -6.87 -45.84 -8.80
N ASN A 468 -7.60 -46.92 -9.11
CA ASN A 468 -8.34 -47.72 -8.15
C ASN A 468 -8.48 -49.18 -8.65
N SER A 469 -7.83 -50.14 -7.99
CA SER A 469 -8.06 -51.59 -8.15
C SER A 469 -7.46 -52.37 -6.97
N LYS A 470 -8.33 -52.79 -6.04
CA LYS A 470 -8.47 -54.15 -5.40
C LYS A 470 -7.23 -55.08 -5.35
N ASN A 471 -6.91 -55.81 -4.28
CA ASN A 471 -7.59 -56.19 -3.00
C ASN A 471 -6.56 -56.18 -1.81
N THR A 472 -6.90 -55.91 -0.54
CA THR A 472 -7.41 -56.82 0.54
C THR A 472 -6.58 -58.12 0.72
N TYR A 473 -6.13 -58.59 1.89
CA TYR A 473 -6.31 -58.26 3.34
C TYR A 473 -4.91 -57.94 4.00
N GLN A 474 -4.69 -57.59 5.28
CA GLN A 474 -5.36 -57.94 6.55
C GLN A 474 -5.00 -56.97 7.71
N GLU A 475 -5.90 -56.89 8.70
CA GLU A 475 -5.72 -56.35 10.08
C GLU A 475 -5.48 -54.85 10.34
N GLU A 476 -6.22 -54.34 11.34
CA GLU A 476 -6.18 -52.97 11.82
C GLU A 476 -4.96 -52.74 12.74
N LYS A 477 -4.07 -51.81 12.36
CA LYS A 477 -3.24 -51.09 13.34
C LYS A 477 -3.20 -49.60 13.01
N THR A 478 -3.22 -48.81 14.07
CA THR A 478 -2.88 -47.39 14.08
C THR A 478 -1.36 -47.20 13.85
N TYR A 479 -0.90 -45.96 13.98
CA TYR A 479 0.49 -45.47 14.04
C TYR A 479 1.05 -44.72 12.80
N HIS A 480 1.05 -43.39 12.94
CA HIS A 480 2.22 -42.49 12.84
C HIS A 480 3.20 -42.57 11.65
N ILE A 481 3.28 -41.45 10.91
CA ILE A 481 4.47 -40.58 10.69
C ILE A 481 5.77 -41.22 10.14
N ASN A 482 6.32 -40.56 9.11
CA ASN A 482 7.62 -40.78 8.45
C ASN A 482 7.76 -42.11 7.68
N ASP A 483 7.80 -42.02 6.35
CA ASP A 483 9.12 -41.96 5.70
C ASP A 483 9.00 -41.38 4.28
N VAL A 484 10.07 -40.72 3.83
CA VAL A 484 10.29 -40.31 2.44
C VAL A 484 11.49 -41.09 1.94
N TYR A 485 11.35 -41.87 0.87
CA TYR A 485 12.27 -41.83 -0.28
C TYR A 485 11.87 -42.76 -1.44
N ASP A 486 12.41 -42.40 -2.60
CA ASP A 486 12.46 -43.10 -3.89
C ASP A 486 11.14 -43.25 -4.68
N ALA A 487 11.31 -43.27 -6.01
CA ALA A 487 10.24 -43.19 -7.00
C ALA A 487 10.63 -43.95 -8.27
N SER A 488 10.56 -45.28 -8.23
CA SER A 488 10.69 -46.15 -9.40
C SER A 488 9.76 -47.36 -9.34
N GLU A 489 9.02 -47.58 -10.45
CA GLU A 489 8.14 -48.73 -10.71
C GLU A 489 6.92 -48.86 -9.75
N TYR A 490 5.82 -49.56 -10.07
CA TYR A 490 5.50 -50.48 -11.17
C TYR A 490 4.02 -50.30 -11.62
N SER A 491 3.58 -50.95 -12.72
CA SER A 491 2.19 -50.87 -13.19
C SER A 491 1.63 -52.20 -13.71
N GLN A 492 0.71 -52.85 -12.96
CA GLN A 492 -0.22 -53.91 -13.37
C GLN A 492 -1.26 -54.14 -12.22
N PHE A 493 -2.59 -54.14 -12.45
CA PHE A 493 -3.47 -55.24 -12.91
C PHE A 493 -3.88 -56.22 -11.77
N LEU A 494 -5.13 -56.66 -11.51
CA LEU A 494 -6.52 -56.20 -11.76
C LEU A 494 -7.50 -57.18 -11.04
N ASN A 495 -8.77 -56.78 -10.74
CA ASN A 495 -9.96 -57.67 -10.51
C ASN A 495 -9.94 -58.66 -9.28
N GLU A 496 -11.03 -59.31 -8.78
CA GLU A 496 -12.51 -59.28 -8.95
C GLU A 496 -13.29 -59.95 -7.75
N ILE A 497 -14.65 -59.92 -7.76
CA ILE A 497 -15.65 -60.94 -7.26
C ILE A 497 -15.54 -61.47 -5.79
N GLU A 498 -16.42 -61.09 -4.83
CA GLU A 498 -17.69 -61.77 -4.33
C GLU A 498 -17.47 -63.03 -3.43
N LEU A 499 -18.32 -63.52 -2.50
CA LEU A 499 -19.70 -63.33 -1.93
C LEU A 499 -19.70 -63.88 -0.45
N GLY A 500 -20.74 -63.98 0.41
CA GLY A 500 -22.18 -63.67 0.43
C GLY A 500 -22.98 -64.47 1.52
N ILE A 501 -24.24 -64.09 1.86
CA ILE A 501 -25.23 -64.79 2.76
C ILE A 501 -24.90 -64.69 4.29
N SER A 502 -25.78 -64.47 5.29
CA SER A 502 -27.23 -64.74 5.58
C SER A 502 -27.87 -63.55 6.38
N ASP A 503 -29.15 -63.46 6.78
CA ASP A 503 -30.31 -64.40 6.88
C ASP A 503 -31.68 -63.66 6.67
N ARG A 504 -32.82 -64.35 6.95
CA ARG A 504 -34.16 -64.13 6.38
C ARG A 504 -35.22 -63.51 7.33
N ARG A 505 -36.25 -62.88 6.73
CA ARG A 505 -37.74 -63.12 6.92
C ARG A 505 -38.57 -62.00 6.22
N SER A 506 -39.79 -62.17 5.69
CA SER A 506 -40.52 -63.35 5.15
C SER A 506 -41.91 -63.00 4.53
N TYR A 507 -42.12 -63.22 3.22
CA TYR A 507 -43.41 -63.56 2.51
C TYR A 507 -44.68 -62.65 2.63
N PRO A 508 -45.75 -62.82 1.79
CA PRO A 508 -45.90 -63.47 0.47
C PRO A 508 -46.70 -62.69 -0.65
N LYS A 509 -46.43 -63.05 -1.92
CA LYS A 509 -47.32 -63.14 -3.13
C LYS A 509 -48.50 -62.17 -3.37
N ASN A 510 -48.52 -61.53 -4.57
CA ASN A 510 -49.44 -61.93 -5.67
C ASN A 510 -49.12 -61.22 -7.03
N ILE A 511 -49.81 -61.65 -8.11
CA ILE A 511 -49.58 -61.40 -9.55
C ILE A 511 -50.89 -60.82 -10.14
N PRO A 512 -50.93 -59.79 -11.04
CA PRO A 512 -50.47 -59.91 -12.44
C PRO A 512 -49.93 -58.65 -13.15
N SER A 513 -49.55 -58.83 -14.42
CA SER A 513 -49.01 -57.82 -15.34
C SER A 513 -50.08 -56.88 -15.91
N ALA A 514 -49.77 -55.58 -15.96
CA ALA A 514 -49.89 -54.75 -17.17
C ALA A 514 -49.10 -53.42 -16.98
N GLN A 515 -48.88 -52.67 -18.06
CA GLN A 515 -48.44 -51.26 -18.06
C GLN A 515 -47.13 -50.90 -17.33
N ARG A 516 -45.98 -51.43 -17.81
CA ARG A 516 -44.72 -50.66 -17.73
C ARG A 516 -44.64 -49.69 -18.91
N LYS A 517 -44.68 -48.37 -18.64
CA LYS A 517 -44.03 -47.35 -19.48
C LYS A 517 -43.87 -46.03 -18.71
N ASN A 518 -42.64 -45.51 -18.72
CA ASN A 518 -42.24 -44.13 -18.43
C ASN A 518 -42.56 -43.58 -17.03
N VAL A 519 -41.81 -44.06 -16.02
CA VAL A 519 -41.30 -43.22 -14.93
C VAL A 519 -39.79 -43.42 -14.89
N LEU A 520 -39.02 -42.33 -14.84
CA LEU A 520 -37.58 -42.34 -14.60
C LEU A 520 -37.31 -41.38 -13.42
N ALA A 521 -36.39 -41.79 -12.55
CA ALA A 521 -36.19 -41.16 -11.25
C ALA A 521 -34.95 -40.24 -11.20
N ASP A 522 -34.96 -39.34 -10.23
CA ASP A 522 -33.74 -38.81 -9.63
C ASP A 522 -33.10 -39.88 -8.70
N ALA A 523 -31.83 -39.70 -8.32
CA ALA A 523 -30.96 -40.68 -7.67
C ALA A 523 -31.41 -41.22 -6.29
N ASN A 524 -32.58 -40.81 -5.79
CA ASN A 524 -33.20 -41.28 -4.54
C ASN A 524 -34.61 -41.89 -4.72
N ASP A 525 -35.02 -42.22 -5.96
CA ASP A 525 -36.17 -43.07 -6.31
C ASP A 525 -37.55 -42.67 -5.70
N LYS A 526 -37.80 -41.34 -5.59
CA LYS A 526 -39.06 -40.77 -5.09
C LYS A 526 -39.95 -40.22 -6.21
N GLN A 527 -41.26 -40.40 -6.09
CA GLN A 527 -42.26 -39.88 -7.03
C GLN A 527 -42.57 -38.40 -6.74
N VAL A 528 -42.62 -37.59 -7.80
CA VAL A 528 -43.05 -36.17 -7.75
C VAL A 528 -44.58 -36.07 -7.91
N GLN A 529 -45.22 -35.30 -7.06
CA GLN A 529 -46.67 -35.07 -7.02
C GLN A 529 -47.05 -33.74 -7.71
N ARG A 530 -48.32 -33.62 -8.11
CA ARG A 530 -48.90 -32.42 -8.76
C ARG A 530 -49.72 -31.51 -7.83
N LEU A 531 -49.82 -31.84 -6.54
CA LEU A 531 -50.58 -31.10 -5.54
C LEU A 531 -49.63 -30.74 -4.39
N CYS A 532 -49.03 -29.58 -4.51
CA CYS A 532 -47.88 -29.12 -3.73
C CYS A 532 -48.23 -27.95 -2.82
N ASP A 533 -47.31 -27.62 -1.92
CA ASP A 533 -47.38 -26.39 -1.13
C ASP A 533 -47.34 -25.15 -2.06
N PRO A 534 -48.08 -24.05 -1.77
CA PRO A 534 -48.09 -22.84 -2.58
C PRO A 534 -46.72 -22.15 -2.77
N GLU A 535 -45.73 -22.48 -1.93
CA GLU A 535 -44.35 -21.98 -1.99
C GLU A 535 -43.39 -22.92 -2.75
N CYS A 536 -43.88 -24.05 -3.27
CA CYS A 536 -43.17 -24.86 -4.27
C CYS A 536 -43.27 -24.23 -5.66
N ASP A 537 -42.24 -24.41 -6.49
CA ASP A 537 -42.24 -23.95 -7.89
C ASP A 537 -42.93 -24.93 -8.86
N SER A 538 -42.83 -24.64 -10.17
CA SER A 538 -43.42 -25.46 -11.23
C SER A 538 -42.75 -26.84 -11.44
N GLN A 539 -41.63 -27.14 -10.77
CA GLN A 539 -41.00 -28.47 -10.80
C GLN A 539 -41.73 -29.47 -9.89
N GLY A 540 -42.59 -28.99 -8.99
CA GLY A 540 -43.44 -29.81 -8.13
C GLY A 540 -42.82 -30.15 -6.78
N CYS A 541 -43.23 -31.30 -6.22
CA CYS A 541 -42.95 -31.65 -4.82
C CYS A 541 -42.93 -33.16 -4.57
N TYR A 542 -42.25 -33.57 -3.51
CA TYR A 542 -42.26 -34.93 -2.96
C TYR A 542 -43.36 -35.14 -1.91
N GLY A 543 -44.10 -34.08 -1.55
CA GLY A 543 -45.17 -34.09 -0.57
C GLY A 543 -45.82 -32.72 -0.38
N LYS A 544 -46.71 -32.57 0.62
CA LYS A 544 -47.61 -31.42 0.76
C LYS A 544 -47.10 -30.26 1.63
N GLY A 545 -45.95 -30.40 2.29
CA GLY A 545 -45.38 -29.33 3.13
C GLY A 545 -44.34 -28.48 2.38
N PRO A 546 -44.06 -27.26 2.85
CA PRO A 546 -43.06 -26.37 2.23
C PRO A 546 -41.62 -26.91 2.34
N THR A 547 -41.40 -27.91 3.20
CA THR A 547 -40.15 -28.67 3.33
C THR A 547 -40.00 -29.83 2.34
N GLN A 548 -40.95 -29.98 1.40
CA GLN A 548 -41.05 -31.13 0.50
C GLN A 548 -41.12 -30.73 -0.98
N CYS A 549 -40.82 -29.47 -1.31
CA CYS A 549 -40.74 -28.99 -2.69
C CYS A 549 -39.51 -29.55 -3.44
N VAL A 550 -39.58 -29.63 -4.77
CA VAL A 550 -38.42 -29.91 -5.63
C VAL A 550 -37.52 -28.67 -5.71
N ALA A 551 -38.13 -27.50 -5.89
CA ALA A 551 -37.50 -26.19 -5.72
C ALA A 551 -38.52 -25.18 -5.18
N CYS A 552 -38.03 -24.06 -4.65
CA CYS A 552 -38.84 -23.02 -4.02
C CYS A 552 -39.23 -21.93 -5.02
N LYS A 553 -40.46 -21.44 -4.90
CA LYS A 553 -41.04 -20.39 -5.75
C LYS A 553 -40.52 -18.99 -5.44
N HIS A 554 -40.22 -18.72 -4.17
CA HIS A 554 -39.65 -17.44 -3.72
C HIS A 554 -38.26 -17.68 -3.13
N TYR A 555 -38.16 -18.06 -1.84
CA TYR A 555 -36.89 -18.28 -1.17
C TYR A 555 -36.83 -19.62 -0.44
N ARG A 556 -35.62 -20.09 -0.12
CA ARG A 556 -35.35 -21.28 0.68
C ARG A 556 -34.68 -20.92 1.99
N LEU A 557 -35.23 -21.38 3.11
CA LEU A 557 -34.62 -21.33 4.44
C LEU A 557 -34.37 -22.79 4.90
N ASP A 558 -33.11 -23.17 5.06
CA ASP A 558 -32.66 -24.56 5.27
C ASP A 558 -33.22 -25.56 4.24
N ASN A 559 -34.31 -26.25 4.57
CA ASN A 559 -35.04 -27.16 3.71
C ASN A 559 -36.49 -26.73 3.44
N SER A 560 -36.97 -25.63 4.03
CA SER A 560 -38.32 -25.09 3.78
C SER A 560 -38.30 -23.99 2.74
N CYS A 561 -39.31 -23.95 1.88
CA CYS A 561 -39.62 -22.77 1.09
C CYS A 561 -40.33 -21.73 1.96
N VAL A 562 -40.03 -20.44 1.73
CA VAL A 562 -40.59 -19.29 2.45
C VAL A 562 -40.79 -18.10 1.49
N SER A 563 -41.83 -17.30 1.74
CA SER A 563 -42.20 -16.15 0.89
C SER A 563 -41.36 -14.89 1.13
N ARG A 564 -40.69 -14.80 2.30
CA ARG A 564 -39.67 -13.82 2.67
C ARG A 564 -38.69 -14.45 3.65
N CYS A 565 -37.45 -13.96 3.68
CA CYS A 565 -36.48 -14.35 4.71
C CYS A 565 -36.85 -13.69 6.08
N PRO A 566 -36.70 -14.42 7.20
CA PRO A 566 -36.95 -13.86 8.54
C PRO A 566 -35.87 -12.85 8.97
N PRO A 567 -36.09 -12.07 10.04
CA PRO A 567 -35.05 -11.29 10.71
C PRO A 567 -33.80 -12.12 11.00
N ARG A 568 -32.65 -11.45 11.07
CA ARG A 568 -31.29 -12.04 11.06
C ARG A 568 -30.96 -12.87 9.82
N SER A 569 -31.70 -12.71 8.72
CA SER A 569 -31.31 -13.26 7.41
C SER A 569 -31.69 -12.36 6.23
N PHE A 570 -30.92 -12.47 5.14
CA PHE A 570 -31.10 -11.77 3.87
C PHE A 570 -31.12 -12.77 2.69
N VAL A 571 -31.49 -12.30 1.49
CA VAL A 571 -31.56 -13.14 0.29
C VAL A 571 -30.20 -13.19 -0.43
N ASN A 572 -29.66 -14.38 -0.67
CA ASN A 572 -28.50 -14.55 -1.55
C ASN A 572 -28.90 -14.69 -3.04
N GLN A 573 -27.93 -14.54 -3.95
CA GLN A 573 -28.11 -14.71 -5.42
C GLN A 573 -28.82 -16.02 -5.81
N GLY A 574 -28.63 -17.09 -5.04
CA GLY A 574 -29.24 -18.42 -5.24
C GLY A 574 -30.69 -18.56 -4.76
N GLY A 575 -31.31 -17.50 -4.25
CA GLY A 575 -32.66 -17.54 -3.66
C GLY A 575 -32.71 -18.24 -2.30
N VAL A 576 -31.58 -18.31 -1.59
CA VAL A 576 -31.48 -18.92 -0.24
C VAL A 576 -31.33 -17.82 0.80
N CYS A 577 -32.09 -17.91 1.88
CA CYS A 577 -31.94 -17.03 3.04
C CYS A 577 -30.63 -17.36 3.76
N TRP A 578 -29.72 -16.38 3.83
CA TRP A 578 -28.42 -16.47 4.49
C TRP A 578 -28.41 -15.60 5.76
N PRO A 579 -27.70 -16.00 6.82
CA PRO A 579 -27.67 -15.24 8.07
C PRO A 579 -27.02 -13.87 7.88
N CYS A 580 -27.51 -12.88 8.63
CA CYS A 580 -26.83 -11.60 8.80
C CYS A 580 -25.55 -11.74 9.63
N HIS A 581 -24.68 -10.72 9.59
CA HIS A 581 -23.64 -10.56 10.60
C HIS A 581 -24.26 -10.46 12.01
N GLU A 582 -23.58 -10.98 13.04
CA GLU A 582 -24.16 -11.23 14.37
C GLU A 582 -24.59 -9.96 15.13
N SER A 583 -24.00 -8.81 14.80
CA SER A 583 -24.41 -7.50 15.35
C SER A 583 -25.60 -6.85 14.61
N CYS A 584 -26.04 -7.38 13.46
CA CYS A 584 -27.27 -6.94 12.79
C CYS A 584 -28.49 -7.74 13.27
N GLU A 585 -29.63 -7.07 13.49
CA GLU A 585 -30.94 -7.74 13.61
C GLU A 585 -31.63 -7.87 12.24
N THR A 586 -31.39 -6.93 11.32
CA THR A 586 -31.75 -7.05 9.90
C THR A 586 -30.62 -6.53 9.02
N CYS A 587 -30.46 -7.04 7.81
CA CYS A 587 -29.34 -6.73 6.92
C CYS A 587 -29.74 -6.82 5.43
N ALA A 588 -28.94 -6.17 4.57
CA ALA A 588 -29.03 -6.29 3.12
C ALA A 588 -28.06 -7.35 2.54
N GLY A 589 -27.10 -7.81 3.35
CA GLY A 589 -25.99 -8.67 2.94
C GLY A 589 -25.33 -9.37 4.13
N ALA A 590 -24.36 -10.26 3.85
CA ALA A 590 -23.65 -11.02 4.89
C ALA A 590 -22.55 -10.22 5.61
N GLY A 591 -22.18 -9.04 5.11
CA GLY A 591 -21.10 -8.24 5.66
C GLY A 591 -21.48 -7.54 6.96
N GLN A 592 -20.47 -7.18 7.75
CA GLN A 592 -20.65 -6.38 8.97
C GLN A 592 -21.08 -4.92 8.65
N ASP A 593 -20.82 -4.47 7.43
CA ASP A 593 -21.17 -3.20 6.75
C ASP A 593 -22.54 -3.25 6.04
N SER A 594 -23.34 -4.29 6.34
CA SER A 594 -24.59 -4.58 5.64
C SER A 594 -25.83 -4.47 6.54
N CYS A 595 -25.69 -3.94 7.77
CA CYS A 595 -26.79 -3.88 8.73
C CYS A 595 -27.83 -2.81 8.36
N LEU A 596 -29.10 -3.20 8.37
CA LEU A 596 -30.25 -2.30 8.25
C LEU A 596 -30.78 -1.88 9.63
N THR A 597 -30.69 -2.77 10.62
CA THR A 597 -30.94 -2.50 12.04
C THR A 597 -30.01 -3.34 12.92
N CYS A 598 -29.66 -2.85 14.11
CA CYS A 598 -28.76 -3.55 15.03
C CYS A 598 -29.45 -4.54 15.96
N ALA A 599 -28.69 -5.55 16.39
CA ALA A 599 -29.02 -6.39 17.53
C ALA A 599 -29.01 -5.56 18.84
N PRO A 600 -29.70 -6.00 19.91
CA PRO A 600 -29.71 -5.30 21.19
C PRO A 600 -28.29 -4.98 21.73
N ALA A 601 -28.18 -3.86 22.44
CA ALA A 601 -26.91 -3.32 22.96
C ALA A 601 -25.83 -3.02 21.89
N HIS A 602 -26.26 -2.76 20.65
CA HIS A 602 -25.41 -2.23 19.58
C HIS A 602 -26.06 -0.99 18.95
N LEU A 603 -25.23 0.00 18.60
CA LEU A 603 -25.55 1.26 17.94
C LEU A 603 -25.27 1.13 16.44
N LEU A 604 -26.13 1.71 15.60
CA LEU A 604 -25.94 1.71 14.14
C LEU A 604 -25.06 2.90 13.71
N VAL A 605 -23.89 2.65 13.13
CA VAL A 605 -23.14 3.66 12.40
C VAL A 605 -23.84 3.88 11.06
N ILE A 606 -24.48 5.05 10.89
CA ILE A 606 -25.61 5.23 9.95
C ILE A 606 -25.25 5.18 8.46
N ASP A 607 -23.99 5.47 8.12
CA ASP A 607 -23.43 5.63 6.78
C ASP A 607 -22.49 4.48 6.40
N LEU A 608 -21.82 3.88 7.40
CA LEU A 608 -21.08 2.62 7.27
C LEU A 608 -21.97 1.37 7.33
N ALA A 609 -23.21 1.50 7.81
CA ALA A 609 -24.13 0.39 8.11
C ALA A 609 -23.52 -0.72 8.98
N VAL A 610 -22.65 -0.33 9.91
CA VAL A 610 -22.03 -1.23 10.90
C VAL A 610 -22.70 -1.09 12.26
N CYS A 611 -22.97 -2.22 12.90
CA CYS A 611 -23.43 -2.26 14.30
C CYS A 611 -22.27 -2.52 15.27
N LEU A 612 -22.02 -1.58 16.17
CA LEU A 612 -20.95 -1.58 17.18
C LEU A 612 -21.50 -1.35 18.59
N GLN A 613 -20.76 -1.70 19.65
CA GLN A 613 -21.19 -1.48 21.04
C GLN A 613 -20.90 -0.06 21.56
N GLN A 614 -20.07 0.69 20.84
CA GLN A 614 -19.71 2.09 21.11
C GLN A 614 -19.39 2.75 19.77
N CYS A 615 -19.65 4.06 19.65
CA CYS A 615 -19.29 4.81 18.44
C CYS A 615 -17.76 4.92 18.28
N PRO A 616 -17.23 4.77 17.05
CA PRO A 616 -15.80 4.91 16.79
C PRO A 616 -15.40 6.38 16.67
N ASP A 617 -14.09 6.66 16.72
CA ASP A 617 -13.55 8.00 16.48
C ASP A 617 -14.06 8.58 15.15
N GLY A 618 -14.35 9.88 15.13
CA GLY A 618 -15.08 10.56 14.04
C GLY A 618 -16.61 10.48 14.13
N TYR A 619 -17.19 9.86 15.16
CA TYR A 619 -18.64 9.75 15.37
C TYR A 619 -19.03 10.03 16.82
N TYR A 620 -20.27 10.50 17.02
CA TYR A 620 -20.91 10.63 18.33
C TYR A 620 -22.16 9.77 18.45
N GLU A 621 -22.51 9.42 19.68
CA GLU A 621 -23.73 8.67 20.00
C GLU A 621 -24.93 9.62 20.10
N ASP A 622 -26.00 9.32 19.37
CA ASP A 622 -27.33 9.91 19.54
C ASP A 622 -28.19 8.95 20.39
N PRO A 623 -28.52 9.29 21.66
CA PRO A 623 -29.26 8.40 22.55
C PRO A 623 -30.73 8.22 22.18
N ASP A 624 -31.34 9.18 21.47
CA ASP A 624 -32.74 9.11 21.05
C ASP A 624 -32.90 8.25 19.79
N ALA A 625 -31.87 8.20 18.94
CA ALA A 625 -31.80 7.36 17.74
C ALA A 625 -31.17 5.97 17.97
N ASN A 626 -30.44 5.75 19.07
CA ASN A 626 -29.61 4.54 19.32
C ASN A 626 -28.65 4.29 18.12
N ALA A 627 -27.96 5.34 17.68
CA ALA A 627 -27.15 5.33 16.47
C ALA A 627 -25.93 6.26 16.60
N CYS A 628 -24.91 5.97 15.81
CA CYS A 628 -23.69 6.76 15.72
C CYS A 628 -23.73 7.65 14.49
N PHE A 629 -23.64 8.97 14.71
CA PHE A 629 -23.66 9.98 13.65
C PHE A 629 -22.25 10.54 13.45
N PRO A 630 -21.80 10.78 12.20
CA PRO A 630 -20.49 11.36 11.95
C PRO A 630 -20.41 12.81 12.45
N CYS A 631 -19.23 13.18 12.95
CA CYS A 631 -18.90 14.53 13.40
C CYS A 631 -19.04 15.59 12.29
N ALA A 632 -18.88 16.86 12.65
CA ALA A 632 -18.71 17.92 11.67
C ALA A 632 -17.44 17.71 10.84
N GLU A 633 -17.41 18.27 9.61
CA GLU A 633 -16.25 18.20 8.72
C GLU A 633 -14.98 18.74 9.43
N HIS A 634 -13.84 18.08 9.16
CA HIS A 634 -12.53 18.39 9.77
C HIS A 634 -12.40 18.16 11.29
N CYS A 635 -13.38 17.52 11.92
CA CYS A 635 -13.31 17.07 13.31
C CYS A 635 -12.89 15.58 13.38
N ASP A 636 -11.79 15.28 14.10
CA ASP A 636 -11.30 13.91 14.31
C ASP A 636 -12.04 13.21 15.47
N THR A 637 -12.38 13.95 16.54
CA THR A 637 -13.24 13.45 17.63
C THR A 637 -14.22 14.52 18.07
N CYS A 638 -15.51 14.20 18.11
CA CYS A 638 -16.56 15.04 18.68
C CYS A 638 -17.22 14.37 19.87
N SER A 639 -18.00 15.16 20.62
CA SER A 639 -18.76 14.72 21.79
C SER A 639 -20.26 14.78 21.48
N GLU A 640 -21.14 15.17 22.42
CA GLU A 640 -22.61 15.03 22.37
C GLU A 640 -23.34 15.54 21.10
N LYS A 641 -22.66 16.29 20.22
CA LYS A 641 -23.14 16.79 18.93
C LYS A 641 -22.00 16.86 17.92
N ALA A 642 -22.35 16.78 16.62
CA ALA A 642 -21.41 16.92 15.50
C ALA A 642 -20.47 18.14 15.62
N ASP A 643 -21.02 19.29 16.04
CA ASP A 643 -20.30 20.58 16.13
C ASP A 643 -19.54 20.78 17.45
N MET A 644 -19.58 19.81 18.38
CA MET A 644 -18.88 19.90 19.67
C MET A 644 -17.60 19.08 19.62
N CYS A 645 -16.65 19.57 18.82
CA CYS A 645 -15.38 18.92 18.53
C CYS A 645 -14.39 19.01 19.70
N ALA A 646 -13.72 17.89 19.99
CA ALA A 646 -12.67 17.74 20.99
C ALA A 646 -11.25 17.70 20.38
N SER A 647 -11.09 17.19 19.15
CA SER A 647 -9.83 17.25 18.40
C SER A 647 -10.05 17.45 16.90
N CYS A 648 -9.24 18.29 16.27
CA CYS A 648 -9.34 18.60 14.85
C CYS A 648 -8.40 17.75 13.99
N ALA A 649 -8.82 17.51 12.74
CA ALA A 649 -8.01 16.89 11.71
C ALA A 649 -6.69 17.64 11.47
N HIS A 650 -5.68 16.92 11.00
CA HIS A 650 -4.34 17.47 10.77
C HIS A 650 -4.39 18.74 9.88
N SER A 651 -3.60 19.75 10.24
CA SER A 651 -3.58 21.11 9.65
C SER A 651 -4.78 22.02 9.97
N TYR A 652 -5.78 21.58 10.73
CA TYR A 652 -6.85 22.45 11.27
C TYR A 652 -6.54 22.86 12.72
N VAL A 653 -7.14 23.96 13.19
CA VAL A 653 -6.96 24.50 14.54
C VAL A 653 -8.28 24.53 15.32
N LEU A 654 -8.23 24.13 16.59
CA LEU A 654 -9.41 24.04 17.47
C LEU A 654 -9.69 25.40 18.14
N TYR A 655 -10.93 25.88 17.99
CA TYR A 655 -11.41 27.09 18.65
C TYR A 655 -12.89 26.96 19.04
N ASN A 656 -13.20 27.14 20.33
CA ASN A 656 -14.56 27.06 20.90
C ASN A 656 -15.38 25.80 20.53
N GLY A 657 -14.71 24.66 20.28
CA GLY A 657 -15.36 23.41 19.88
C GLY A 657 -15.51 23.22 18.36
N SER A 658 -15.04 24.15 17.54
CA SER A 658 -15.06 24.04 16.07
C SER A 658 -13.65 24.05 15.49
N CYS A 659 -13.48 23.39 14.34
CA CYS A 659 -12.21 23.28 13.61
C CYS A 659 -12.14 24.31 12.49
N LEU A 660 -11.09 25.13 12.49
CA LEU A 660 -10.90 26.24 11.56
C LEU A 660 -9.57 26.07 10.80
N ALA A 661 -9.45 26.61 9.59
CA ALA A 661 -8.18 26.62 8.85
C ALA A 661 -7.13 27.59 9.43
N ALA A 662 -7.56 28.58 10.21
CA ALA A 662 -6.67 29.54 10.87
C ALA A 662 -7.32 30.15 12.12
N CYS A 663 -6.50 30.55 13.09
CA CYS A 663 -6.98 31.19 14.32
C CYS A 663 -7.57 32.60 14.06
N PRO A 664 -8.71 32.96 14.68
CA PRO A 664 -9.39 34.24 14.45
C PRO A 664 -8.60 35.45 14.96
N SER A 665 -8.99 36.65 14.51
CA SER A 665 -8.33 37.91 14.89
C SER A 665 -8.35 38.13 16.41
N GLY A 666 -7.23 38.59 16.96
CA GLY A 666 -7.03 38.69 18.42
C GLY A 666 -6.60 37.39 19.11
N THR A 667 -6.38 36.30 18.35
CA THR A 667 -5.81 35.03 18.83
C THR A 667 -4.58 34.62 18.03
N TYR A 668 -3.79 33.68 18.56
CA TYR A 668 -2.63 33.06 17.92
C TYR A 668 -2.68 31.53 18.09
N GLN A 669 -1.96 30.81 17.23
CA GLN A 669 -1.89 29.34 17.22
C GLN A 669 -0.86 28.84 18.24
N LYS A 670 -1.22 27.85 19.06
CA LYS A 670 -0.33 27.07 19.92
C LYS A 670 0.16 25.82 19.17
N ASP A 671 1.27 25.25 19.62
CA ASP A 671 1.88 24.03 19.06
C ASP A 671 0.91 22.83 19.04
N ASP A 672 0.02 22.71 20.04
CA ASP A 672 -1.04 21.68 20.11
C ASP A 672 -2.27 21.99 19.22
N PHE A 673 -2.09 22.75 18.14
CA PHE A 673 -3.16 23.19 17.22
C PHE A 673 -4.35 23.97 17.84
N GLY A 674 -4.28 24.37 19.11
CA GLY A 674 -5.30 25.21 19.77
C GLY A 674 -5.09 26.72 19.57
N CYS A 675 -6.17 27.50 19.48
CA CYS A 675 -6.10 28.96 19.39
C CYS A 675 -6.19 29.65 20.76
N MET A 676 -5.22 30.51 21.10
CA MET A 676 -5.13 31.24 22.37
C MET A 676 -5.21 32.77 22.18
N THR A 677 -5.77 33.50 23.13
CA THR A 677 -5.93 34.97 23.04
C THR A 677 -4.60 35.73 23.16
N CYS A 678 -4.50 36.84 22.42
CA CYS A 678 -3.40 37.78 22.54
C CYS A 678 -3.44 38.59 23.85
N HIS A 679 -2.27 39.10 24.27
CA HIS A 679 -2.16 40.04 25.40
C HIS A 679 -2.99 41.32 25.15
N GLU A 680 -3.55 41.92 26.22
CA GLU A 680 -4.52 43.03 26.12
C GLU A 680 -3.99 44.31 25.47
N SER A 681 -2.68 44.52 25.40
CA SER A 681 -2.07 45.65 24.69
C SER A 681 -1.89 45.41 23.18
N CYS A 682 -2.01 44.17 22.70
CA CYS A 682 -1.90 43.84 21.29
C CYS A 682 -3.26 43.96 20.57
N GLU A 683 -3.20 44.30 19.28
CA GLU A 683 -4.30 44.11 18.31
C GLU A 683 -4.14 42.75 17.60
N SER A 684 -2.89 42.37 17.28
CA SER A 684 -2.51 41.03 16.83
C SER A 684 -1.18 40.62 17.44
N CYS A 685 -0.92 39.32 17.57
CA CYS A 685 0.26 38.78 18.24
C CYS A 685 0.74 37.46 17.62
N HIS A 686 1.96 37.03 17.97
CA HIS A 686 2.51 35.70 17.67
C HIS A 686 2.78 34.86 18.95
N GLY A 687 2.14 35.23 20.06
CA GLY A 687 2.34 34.62 21.37
C GLY A 687 1.63 35.38 22.49
N PRO A 688 1.63 34.87 23.73
CA PRO A 688 0.81 35.39 24.83
C PRO A 688 1.45 36.59 25.56
N SER A 689 2.70 36.94 25.25
CA SER A 689 3.47 37.98 25.94
C SER A 689 3.13 39.39 25.46
N GLU A 690 3.24 40.37 26.36
CA GLU A 690 3.32 41.80 26.03
C GLU A 690 4.45 42.18 25.04
N THR A 691 5.44 41.28 24.84
CA THR A 691 6.53 41.40 23.85
C THR A 691 6.26 40.67 22.52
N ALA A 692 5.10 40.03 22.38
CA ALA A 692 4.75 39.21 21.22
C ALA A 692 3.74 39.91 20.29
N CYS A 693 3.46 41.21 20.49
CA CYS A 693 2.58 41.97 19.62
C CYS A 693 3.18 42.10 18.20
N VAL A 694 2.31 42.00 17.20
CA VAL A 694 2.58 42.16 15.76
C VAL A 694 1.92 43.44 15.24
N SER A 695 0.80 43.84 15.83
CA SER A 695 0.23 45.17 15.69
C SER A 695 -0.33 45.68 17.02
N CYS A 696 -0.30 47.00 17.20
CA CYS A 696 -0.79 47.69 18.38
C CYS A 696 -2.19 48.27 18.16
N ARG A 697 -2.98 48.30 19.25
CA ARG A 697 -4.34 48.86 19.28
C ARG A 697 -4.33 50.35 18.91
N ILE A 698 -5.47 50.85 18.44
CA ILE A 698 -5.63 52.24 17.98
C ILE A 698 -5.40 53.20 19.16
N GLY A 699 -4.23 53.85 19.16
CA GLY A 699 -3.78 54.75 20.23
C GLY A 699 -2.35 54.45 20.71
N ASP A 700 -1.91 53.19 20.58
CA ASP A 700 -0.59 52.70 20.97
C ASP A 700 0.37 52.62 19.78
N TYR A 701 1.67 52.63 20.08
CA TYR A 701 2.78 52.61 19.13
C TYR A 701 3.74 51.46 19.45
N ALA A 702 4.25 50.76 18.43
CA ALA A 702 5.23 49.71 18.62
C ALA A 702 6.62 50.28 18.95
N PHE A 703 7.21 49.78 20.03
CA PHE A 703 8.57 50.07 20.48
C PHE A 703 9.21 48.81 21.09
N LYS A 704 10.31 48.32 20.49
CA LYS A 704 11.02 47.09 20.93
C LYS A 704 10.06 45.90 21.15
N ASN A 705 9.19 45.64 20.17
CA ASN A 705 8.18 44.58 20.14
C ASN A 705 7.11 44.64 21.25
N ARG A 706 7.01 45.78 21.95
CA ARG A 706 5.93 46.10 22.90
C ARG A 706 5.07 47.23 22.35
N CYS A 707 3.80 47.26 22.70
CA CYS A 707 2.91 48.40 22.43
C CYS A 707 2.94 49.38 23.60
N VAL A 708 3.14 50.67 23.31
CA VAL A 708 3.19 51.75 24.31
C VAL A 708 2.35 52.96 23.90
N PRO A 709 1.63 53.63 24.83
CA PRO A 709 0.76 54.77 24.50
C PRO A 709 1.54 56.06 24.20
N LYS A 710 2.84 56.10 24.50
CA LYS A 710 3.73 57.23 24.23
C LYS A 710 5.16 56.76 24.02
N CYS A 711 5.83 57.28 22.99
CA CYS A 711 7.24 56.99 22.74
C CYS A 711 8.16 57.61 23.81
N PRO A 712 9.27 56.93 24.16
CA PRO A 712 10.26 57.44 25.10
C PRO A 712 11.15 58.54 24.48
N GLU A 713 11.94 59.21 25.32
CA GLU A 713 12.90 60.24 24.87
C GLU A 713 13.90 59.72 23.84
N GLY A 714 14.31 60.58 22.91
CA GLY A 714 15.08 60.19 21.73
C GLY A 714 14.26 59.52 20.61
N TYR A 715 12.94 59.39 20.76
CA TYR A 715 12.02 58.85 19.74
C TYR A 715 10.79 59.77 19.55
N TYR A 716 10.15 59.69 18.39
CA TYR A 716 8.88 60.34 18.06
C TYR A 716 7.86 59.35 17.49
N THR A 717 6.58 59.68 17.58
CA THR A 717 5.48 58.88 17.04
C THR A 717 5.36 59.04 15.53
N ASP A 718 5.40 57.93 14.78
CA ASP A 718 4.98 57.89 13.38
C ASP A 718 3.50 57.42 13.32
N MET A 719 2.61 58.38 13.09
CA MET A 719 1.15 58.15 12.99
C MET A 719 0.75 57.25 11.80
N GLN A 720 1.60 57.12 10.77
CA GLN A 720 1.32 56.28 9.61
C GLN A 720 1.82 54.85 9.78
N ARG A 721 2.89 54.64 10.55
CA ARG A 721 3.41 53.30 10.89
C ARG A 721 2.79 52.70 12.16
N ARG A 722 2.27 53.53 13.07
CA ARG A 722 2.00 53.18 14.48
C ARG A 722 3.27 52.65 15.19
N GLU A 723 4.41 53.30 14.94
CA GLU A 723 5.73 52.93 15.48
C GLU A 723 6.43 54.13 16.14
N CYS A 724 7.34 53.86 17.08
CA CYS A 724 8.26 54.86 17.63
C CYS A 724 9.57 54.91 16.83
N LEU A 725 9.79 55.99 16.08
CA LEU A 725 11.00 56.19 15.26
C LEU A 725 12.04 57.05 16.00
N PRO A 726 13.34 56.78 15.84
CA PRO A 726 14.40 57.54 16.52
C PRO A 726 14.53 58.97 15.98
N CYS A 727 14.87 59.90 16.88
CA CYS A 727 15.19 61.28 16.54
C CYS A 727 16.50 61.41 15.73
N PRO A 728 16.72 62.55 15.05
CA PRO A 728 17.96 62.83 14.31
C PRO A 728 19.23 62.75 15.18
N ILE A 729 20.40 62.63 14.53
CA ILE A 729 21.70 62.70 15.18
C ILE A 729 21.82 64.03 15.97
N GLY A 730 22.43 63.97 17.15
CA GLY A 730 22.57 65.12 18.04
C GLY A 730 21.29 65.55 18.76
N CYS A 731 20.14 64.93 18.53
CA CYS A 731 18.85 65.31 19.11
C CYS A 731 18.46 64.50 20.37
N THR A 732 17.66 65.09 21.26
CA THR A 732 17.00 64.42 22.41
C THR A 732 15.47 64.46 22.31
N VAL A 733 14.89 65.59 21.87
CA VAL A 733 13.44 65.75 21.66
C VAL A 733 13.19 66.24 20.25
N CYS A 734 12.32 65.53 19.52
CA CYS A 734 11.99 65.82 18.13
C CYS A 734 10.49 65.61 17.83
N THR A 735 10.04 66.08 16.68
CA THR A 735 8.66 65.91 16.18
C THR A 735 8.70 65.84 14.66
N TYR A 736 8.13 64.78 14.06
CA TYR A 736 8.23 64.50 12.62
C TYR A 736 9.66 64.59 12.04
N ALA A 737 10.63 64.02 12.77
CA ALA A 737 12.07 64.11 12.50
C ALA A 737 12.70 65.52 12.49
N ILE A 738 11.98 66.58 12.88
CA ILE A 738 12.54 67.91 13.17
C ILE A 738 12.94 67.96 14.64
N CYS A 739 14.16 68.38 14.96
CA CYS A 739 14.61 68.48 16.35
C CYS A 739 14.14 69.78 17.03
N SER A 740 13.80 69.71 18.31
CA SER A 740 13.51 70.87 19.17
C SER A 740 14.49 71.01 20.34
N VAL A 741 15.12 69.92 20.80
CA VAL A 741 16.15 69.94 21.86
C VAL A 741 17.33 69.07 21.46
N CYS A 742 18.53 69.63 21.48
CA CYS A 742 19.78 68.93 21.18
C CYS A 742 20.44 68.33 22.42
N LYS A 743 21.35 67.38 22.21
CA LYS A 743 22.25 66.80 23.22
C LYS A 743 23.25 67.84 23.73
N GLU A 744 23.82 67.61 24.90
CA GLU A 744 24.86 68.47 25.46
C GLU A 744 26.02 68.68 24.48
N LYS A 745 26.53 69.93 24.40
CA LYS A 745 27.55 70.38 23.44
C LYS A 745 27.13 70.42 21.96
N TRP A 746 25.84 70.23 21.65
CA TRP A 746 25.27 70.45 20.31
C TRP A 746 24.31 71.66 20.33
N PHE A 747 24.22 72.39 19.22
CA PHE A 747 23.31 73.54 19.06
C PHE A 747 22.28 73.28 17.96
N LEU A 748 21.10 73.90 18.10
CA LEU A 748 20.01 73.76 17.13
C LEU A 748 20.16 74.78 16.00
N THR A 749 20.21 74.31 14.76
CA THR A 749 20.20 75.14 13.56
C THR A 749 18.80 75.66 13.24
N LYS A 750 18.70 76.76 12.48
CA LYS A 750 17.41 77.31 11.98
C LYS A 750 16.60 76.32 11.11
N ALA A 751 17.23 75.24 10.62
CA ALA A 751 16.60 74.18 9.85
C ALA A 751 16.11 72.99 10.71
N GLY A 752 16.18 73.08 12.05
CA GLY A 752 15.72 72.02 12.95
C GLY A 752 16.67 70.81 13.07
N ASN A 753 17.92 70.95 12.64
CA ASN A 753 18.98 69.94 12.79
C ASN A 753 19.96 70.36 13.90
N CYS A 754 20.52 69.40 14.63
CA CYS A 754 21.58 69.66 15.61
C CYS A 754 22.97 69.57 14.97
N LEU A 755 23.90 70.45 15.37
CA LEU A 755 25.32 70.37 15.00
C LEU A 755 26.21 70.48 16.26
N PRO A 756 27.44 69.92 16.28
CA PRO A 756 28.39 70.13 17.37
C PRO A 756 28.78 71.60 17.50
N HIS A 757 28.95 72.08 18.73
CA HIS A 757 29.30 73.47 19.00
C HIS A 757 30.68 73.83 18.42
N GLY A 758 30.72 74.78 17.48
CA GLY A 758 31.93 75.20 16.76
C GLY A 758 31.94 74.83 15.27
N ASN A 759 31.13 73.86 14.83
CA ASN A 759 30.96 73.55 13.40
C ASN A 759 30.26 74.70 12.63
N ASP A 760 29.79 75.75 13.31
CA ASP A 760 29.36 77.02 12.71
C ASP A 760 30.51 77.86 12.12
N LYS A 761 31.77 77.47 12.34
CA LYS A 761 32.99 78.23 11.99
C LYS A 761 33.97 77.47 11.10
N CYS A 762 33.64 76.26 10.68
CA CYS A 762 34.44 75.40 9.83
C CYS A 762 33.76 75.22 8.47
N ASP A 763 34.52 74.83 7.44
CA ASP A 763 33.94 74.52 6.14
C ASP A 763 33.10 73.23 6.20
N THR A 764 32.23 73.00 5.21
CA THR A 764 31.22 71.93 5.29
C THR A 764 31.80 70.53 5.48
N ASN A 765 32.98 70.27 4.90
CA ASN A 765 33.71 69.00 5.01
C ASN A 765 34.66 68.94 6.22
N GLU A 766 34.39 69.73 7.26
CA GLU A 766 35.20 69.81 8.48
C GLU A 766 34.36 69.74 9.76
N TYR A 767 35.00 69.36 10.86
CA TYR A 767 34.45 69.42 12.21
C TYR A 767 35.39 70.18 13.16
N TYR A 768 34.82 70.78 14.21
CA TYR A 768 35.54 71.60 15.17
C TYR A 768 36.00 70.78 16.38
N GLU A 769 37.31 70.73 16.62
CA GLU A 769 37.91 70.00 17.74
C GLU A 769 39.13 70.74 18.30
N GLU A 770 39.18 70.90 19.64
CA GLU A 770 40.30 71.52 20.38
C GLU A 770 40.72 72.92 19.86
N GLY A 771 39.79 73.69 19.28
CA GLY A 771 40.06 75.04 18.77
C GLY A 771 40.56 75.09 17.32
N ARG A 772 40.51 73.97 16.58
CA ARG A 772 40.81 73.90 15.14
C ARG A 772 39.72 73.17 14.38
N CYS A 773 39.55 73.52 13.12
CA CYS A 773 38.80 72.70 12.18
C CYS A 773 39.70 71.55 11.68
N LYS A 774 39.11 70.37 11.50
CA LYS A 774 39.76 69.14 11.00
C LYS A 774 38.85 68.53 9.93
N HIS A 775 39.41 67.99 8.85
CA HIS A 775 38.60 67.38 7.78
C HIS A 775 37.83 66.15 8.26
N CYS A 776 36.64 65.96 7.70
CA CYS A 776 35.84 64.75 7.84
C CYS A 776 36.49 63.51 7.19
N HIS A 777 35.99 62.32 7.53
CA HIS A 777 36.25 61.11 6.75
C HIS A 777 35.80 61.31 5.30
N SER A 778 36.54 60.74 4.34
CA SER A 778 36.39 60.99 2.88
C SER A 778 35.03 60.60 2.28
N THR A 779 34.20 59.87 3.02
CA THR A 779 32.83 59.48 2.63
C THR A 779 31.73 60.41 3.17
N CYS A 780 32.04 61.25 4.16
CA CYS A 780 31.10 62.23 4.70
C CYS A 780 31.14 63.54 3.89
N GLU A 781 29.97 64.13 3.58
CA GLU A 781 29.89 65.53 3.14
C GLU A 781 30.05 66.47 4.34
N LYS A 782 29.43 66.11 5.49
CA LYS A 782 29.49 66.82 6.77
C LYS A 782 29.63 65.80 7.89
N CYS A 783 30.31 66.15 8.98
CA CYS A 783 30.56 65.22 10.09
C CYS A 783 30.56 65.90 11.47
N SER A 784 30.51 65.09 12.53
CA SER A 784 30.73 65.48 13.92
C SER A 784 32.07 65.01 14.50
N GLY A 785 32.93 64.40 13.68
CA GLY A 785 34.17 63.75 14.07
C GLY A 785 34.93 63.19 12.86
N SER A 786 36.14 62.70 13.08
CA SER A 786 37.04 62.24 12.01
C SER A 786 36.72 60.84 11.44
N ASN A 787 35.84 60.07 12.09
CA ASN A 787 35.65 58.65 11.77
C ASN A 787 34.54 58.45 10.73
N GLU A 788 34.55 57.30 10.05
CA GLU A 788 33.47 56.90 9.12
C GLU A 788 32.08 56.78 9.80
N TRP A 789 32.04 56.73 11.13
CA TRP A 789 30.84 56.61 11.97
C TRP A 789 30.34 57.96 12.50
N ASP A 790 30.98 59.07 12.14
CA ASP A 790 30.63 60.43 12.57
C ASP A 790 29.98 61.27 11.45
N CYS A 791 29.53 60.66 10.35
CA CYS A 791 28.91 61.39 9.25
C CYS A 791 27.50 61.92 9.61
N LEU A 792 27.22 63.15 9.18
CA LEU A 792 25.93 63.85 9.29
C LEU A 792 25.22 63.98 7.94
N SER A 793 25.99 63.98 6.84
CA SER A 793 25.53 63.83 5.46
C SER A 793 26.66 63.22 4.61
N CYS A 794 26.34 62.75 3.40
CA CYS A 794 27.22 61.93 2.57
C CYS A 794 27.48 62.56 1.20
N THR A 795 28.68 62.31 0.67
CA THR A 795 29.03 62.72 -0.70
C THR A 795 28.29 61.85 -1.72
N SER A 796 27.59 62.46 -2.67
CA SER A 796 26.87 61.74 -3.73
C SER A 796 27.82 60.82 -4.52
N PRO A 797 27.46 59.54 -4.79
CA PRO A 797 26.13 58.92 -4.66
C PRO A 797 25.84 58.23 -3.32
N LEU A 798 26.71 58.33 -2.30
CA LEU A 798 26.59 57.57 -1.05
C LEU A 798 25.35 57.98 -0.23
N LEU A 799 24.82 57.00 0.51
CA LEU A 799 23.62 57.09 1.33
C LEU A 799 23.99 57.13 2.82
N LEU A 800 23.30 57.97 3.60
CA LEU A 800 23.49 58.01 5.06
C LEU A 800 22.69 56.89 5.74
N GLN A 801 23.35 55.97 6.45
CA GLN A 801 22.73 54.95 7.29
C GLN A 801 23.19 55.12 8.75
N GLY A 802 22.27 55.51 9.63
CA GLY A 802 22.65 55.97 10.97
C GLY A 802 23.56 57.21 10.83
N SER A 803 24.80 57.09 11.29
CA SER A 803 25.86 58.10 11.16
C SER A 803 27.03 57.65 10.27
N ARG A 804 26.83 56.66 9.39
CA ARG A 804 27.84 56.19 8.41
C ARG A 804 27.34 56.34 6.98
N CYS A 805 28.24 56.67 6.07
CA CYS A 805 27.95 56.73 4.64
C CYS A 805 28.24 55.38 3.98
N VAL A 806 27.27 54.85 3.23
CA VAL A 806 27.31 53.53 2.58
C VAL A 806 26.90 53.64 1.11
N ALA A 807 27.40 52.75 0.25
CA ALA A 807 27.01 52.73 -1.16
C ALA A 807 25.56 52.23 -1.35
N GLU A 808 25.19 51.19 -0.60
CA GLU A 808 23.86 50.58 -0.57
C GLU A 808 23.38 50.42 0.88
N CYS A 809 22.06 50.36 1.09
CA CYS A 809 21.50 50.18 2.42
C CYS A 809 21.66 48.73 2.90
N GLY A 810 22.12 48.55 4.14
CA GLY A 810 22.23 47.23 4.76
C GLY A 810 20.87 46.62 5.11
N GLN A 811 20.86 45.32 5.41
CA GLN A 811 19.64 44.60 5.80
C GLN A 811 18.88 45.30 6.95
N GLY A 812 17.55 45.27 6.88
CA GLY A 812 16.66 46.03 7.76
C GLY A 812 16.46 47.51 7.39
N PHE A 813 17.03 47.98 6.27
CA PHE A 813 16.86 49.35 5.77
C PHE A 813 16.53 49.38 4.26
N TYR A 814 15.84 50.43 3.83
CA TYR A 814 15.52 50.72 2.42
C TYR A 814 15.90 52.16 2.06
N GLN A 815 16.15 52.41 0.78
CA GLN A 815 16.58 53.72 0.29
C GLN A 815 15.44 54.76 0.31
N THR A 816 15.73 55.99 0.73
CA THR A 816 14.82 57.14 0.65
C THR A 816 15.63 58.42 0.50
N ALA A 817 15.62 59.04 -0.69
CA ALA A 817 16.15 60.39 -0.94
C ALA A 817 17.52 60.68 -0.27
N GLY A 818 18.55 59.88 -0.59
CA GLY A 818 19.91 60.04 -0.05
C GLY A 818 20.17 59.44 1.35
N ARG A 819 19.17 58.81 1.96
CA ARG A 819 19.28 58.18 3.29
C ARG A 819 18.74 56.75 3.29
N CYS A 820 19.27 55.90 4.15
CA CYS A 820 18.71 54.59 4.47
C CYS A 820 17.71 54.71 5.63
N SER A 821 16.46 54.35 5.37
CA SER A 821 15.35 54.39 6.34
C SER A 821 15.06 52.97 6.84
N LYS A 822 14.80 52.79 8.14
CA LYS A 822 14.55 51.45 8.69
C LYS A 822 13.21 50.86 8.20
N CYS A 823 13.20 49.56 7.93
CA CYS A 823 12.01 48.75 7.70
C CYS A 823 11.08 48.74 8.94
N PRO A 824 9.78 48.39 8.76
CA PRO A 824 8.85 48.16 9.88
C PRO A 824 9.35 47.08 10.86
N HIS A 825 8.90 47.11 12.12
CA HIS A 825 9.43 46.21 13.17
C HIS A 825 9.13 44.71 12.94
N THR A 826 8.07 44.40 12.18
CA THR A 826 7.69 43.02 11.77
C THR A 826 8.48 42.49 10.56
N CYS A 827 9.44 43.27 10.05
CA CYS A 827 10.06 43.10 8.75
C CYS A 827 11.60 43.08 8.82
N SER A 828 12.24 42.04 8.27
CA SER A 828 13.70 41.86 8.26
C SER A 828 14.36 42.45 7.01
N SER A 829 13.69 42.43 5.86
CA SER A 829 14.12 43.13 4.63
C SER A 829 12.92 43.78 3.93
N CYS A 830 13.11 44.96 3.35
CA CYS A 830 12.05 45.70 2.65
C CYS A 830 12.59 46.55 1.51
N VAL A 831 11.75 46.79 0.50
CA VAL A 831 12.02 47.70 -0.62
C VAL A 831 11.41 49.08 -0.37
N SER A 832 10.33 49.16 0.43
CA SER A 832 9.73 50.43 0.85
C SER A 832 9.03 50.33 2.20
N ARG A 833 8.59 51.48 2.75
CA ARG A 833 7.78 51.57 3.98
C ARG A 833 6.50 50.69 3.98
N LEU A 834 5.99 50.31 2.80
CA LEU A 834 4.76 49.51 2.62
C LEU A 834 5.04 48.15 1.94
N ASN A 835 6.29 47.87 1.56
CA ASN A 835 6.64 46.67 0.80
C ASN A 835 7.82 45.94 1.47
N CYS A 836 7.47 45.08 2.41
CA CYS A 836 8.35 44.11 3.04
C CYS A 836 8.61 42.93 2.10
N THR A 837 9.84 42.43 2.09
CA THR A 837 10.29 41.29 1.28
C THR A 837 10.70 40.07 2.12
N SER A 838 10.93 40.24 3.43
CA SER A 838 11.08 39.12 4.37
C SER A 838 10.69 39.57 5.78
N CYS A 839 10.05 38.68 6.54
CA CYS A 839 9.49 38.97 7.86
C CYS A 839 10.47 38.67 9.00
N THR A 840 10.10 39.00 10.24
CA THR A 840 10.85 38.64 11.45
C THR A 840 10.23 37.44 12.18
N GLY A 841 11.05 36.45 12.53
CA GLY A 841 10.59 35.25 13.24
C GLY A 841 9.57 34.42 12.45
N ALA A 842 8.57 33.86 13.14
CA ALA A 842 7.51 33.04 12.55
C ALA A 842 6.38 33.84 11.87
N LEU A 843 6.60 35.12 11.54
CA LEU A 843 5.62 35.96 10.85
C LEU A 843 5.61 35.65 9.34
N ARG A 844 4.41 35.57 8.77
CA ARG A 844 4.17 35.16 7.39
C ARG A 844 4.02 36.36 6.47
N LEU A 845 4.65 36.33 5.30
CA LEU A 845 4.59 37.42 4.32
C LEU A 845 3.32 37.34 3.46
N GLN A 846 2.54 38.42 3.42
CA GLN A 846 1.34 38.55 2.59
C GLN A 846 1.27 39.95 1.96
N SER A 847 1.34 40.02 0.63
CA SER A 847 1.19 41.27 -0.16
C SER A 847 2.06 42.45 0.34
N GLY A 848 3.32 42.19 0.67
CA GLY A 848 4.25 43.21 1.19
C GLY A 848 4.12 43.53 2.68
N THR A 849 3.28 42.80 3.42
CA THR A 849 3.05 42.98 4.88
C THR A 849 3.26 41.68 5.64
N CYS A 850 3.75 41.75 6.88
CA CYS A 850 4.01 40.60 7.73
C CYS A 850 2.89 40.40 8.75
N ARG A 851 2.39 39.16 8.86
CA ARG A 851 1.21 38.80 9.67
C ARG A 851 1.48 37.56 10.53
N ALA A 852 0.76 37.41 11.64
CA ALA A 852 0.77 36.16 12.41
C ALA A 852 -0.05 35.07 11.70
N THR A 853 -1.30 35.39 11.35
CA THR A 853 -2.21 34.54 10.58
C THR A 853 -2.50 35.12 9.20
N CYS A 854 -2.63 34.25 8.20
CA CYS A 854 -3.02 34.63 6.85
C CYS A 854 -4.45 35.17 6.83
N ALA A 855 -4.75 36.10 5.93
CA ALA A 855 -6.13 36.56 5.73
C ALA A 855 -7.02 35.43 5.17
N PRO A 856 -8.36 35.46 5.40
CA PRO A 856 -9.30 34.58 4.70
C PRO A 856 -9.08 34.59 3.19
N GLY A 857 -9.26 33.44 2.53
CA GLY A 857 -8.84 33.20 1.14
C GLY A 857 -7.35 32.92 0.94
N TYR A 858 -6.56 32.71 2.01
CA TYR A 858 -5.13 32.37 1.94
C TYR A 858 -4.73 31.35 3.02
N TYR A 859 -3.85 30.42 2.66
CA TYR A 859 -3.26 29.40 3.54
C TYR A 859 -1.77 29.70 3.83
N PRO A 860 -1.19 29.19 4.93
CA PRO A 860 0.23 29.38 5.24
C PRO A 860 1.13 28.45 4.41
N ASP A 861 2.15 29.01 3.77
CA ASP A 861 2.96 28.32 2.74
C ASP A 861 4.43 28.76 2.83
N GLU A 862 5.31 27.91 3.38
CA GLU A 862 6.75 28.17 3.61
C GLU A 862 7.13 29.56 4.20
N GLY A 863 6.29 30.11 5.09
CA GLY A 863 6.50 31.45 5.67
C GLY A 863 5.94 32.62 4.83
N THR A 864 5.25 32.29 3.75
CA THR A 864 4.36 33.16 2.97
C THR A 864 2.89 32.83 3.26
N CYS A 865 1.97 33.65 2.75
CA CYS A 865 0.54 33.36 2.69
C CYS A 865 0.10 33.26 1.22
N SER A 866 -0.07 32.03 0.74
CA SER A 866 -0.51 31.72 -0.64
C SER A 866 -2.03 31.72 -0.74
N LYS A 867 -2.57 32.00 -1.93
CA LYS A 867 -4.03 32.07 -2.15
C LYS A 867 -4.67 30.68 -2.15
N CYS A 868 -5.86 30.59 -1.59
CA CYS A 868 -6.75 29.45 -1.79
C CYS A 868 -7.14 29.27 -3.26
N TYR A 869 -7.52 28.05 -3.62
CA TYR A 869 -8.19 27.77 -4.89
C TYR A 869 -9.51 28.56 -5.01
N LEU A 870 -9.87 28.98 -6.23
CA LEU A 870 -10.87 30.04 -6.48
C LEU A 870 -12.30 29.73 -5.97
N SER A 871 -12.66 28.46 -5.78
CA SER A 871 -13.96 28.07 -5.23
C SER A 871 -13.98 27.94 -3.69
N CYS A 872 -12.84 28.02 -3.01
CA CYS A 872 -12.77 28.02 -1.55
C CYS A 872 -12.91 29.45 -0.99
N GLU A 873 -13.60 29.62 0.14
CA GLU A 873 -13.53 30.84 0.94
C GLU A 873 -12.35 30.79 1.93
N THR A 874 -12.15 29.64 2.57
CA THR A 874 -10.93 29.31 3.33
C THR A 874 -10.42 27.93 2.95
N CYS A 875 -9.14 27.66 3.19
CA CYS A 875 -8.46 26.44 2.76
C CYS A 875 -7.25 26.15 3.65
N THR A 876 -6.77 24.90 3.63
CA THR A 876 -5.50 24.50 4.25
C THR A 876 -4.36 24.32 3.23
N GLY A 877 -4.64 24.40 1.93
CA GLY A 877 -3.65 24.27 0.85
C GLY A 877 -4.12 24.80 -0.51
N PRO A 878 -3.29 24.70 -1.56
CA PRO A 878 -3.55 25.30 -2.87
C PRO A 878 -4.55 24.54 -3.75
N ARG A 879 -4.87 23.28 -3.41
CA ARG A 879 -5.67 22.42 -4.29
C ARG A 879 -7.17 22.67 -4.11
N ARG A 880 -7.94 22.31 -5.15
CA ARG A 880 -9.41 22.45 -5.21
C ARG A 880 -10.16 21.61 -4.17
N ASP A 881 -9.51 20.56 -3.70
CA ASP A 881 -9.90 19.55 -2.72
C ASP A 881 -9.35 19.84 -1.30
N GLN A 882 -8.80 21.03 -1.07
CA GLN A 882 -8.28 21.51 0.22
C GLN A 882 -9.05 22.72 0.77
N CYS A 883 -10.30 22.91 0.34
CA CYS A 883 -11.19 23.92 0.93
C CYS A 883 -11.60 23.51 2.35
N ALA A 884 -11.69 24.50 3.23
CA ALA A 884 -12.13 24.40 4.62
C ALA A 884 -13.47 25.13 4.86
N SER A 885 -13.78 26.16 4.07
CA SER A 885 -15.10 26.77 3.97
C SER A 885 -15.40 27.18 2.54
N CYS A 886 -16.69 27.27 2.20
CA CYS A 886 -17.18 27.60 0.88
C CYS A 886 -17.86 28.99 0.87
N PRO A 887 -17.85 29.70 -0.27
CA PRO A 887 -18.65 30.91 -0.44
C PRO A 887 -20.15 30.66 -0.20
N PRO A 888 -20.94 31.70 0.08
CA PRO A 888 -22.39 31.58 0.15
C PRO A 888 -22.99 30.90 -1.09
N ASP A 889 -24.04 30.10 -0.88
CA ASP A 889 -24.70 29.23 -1.86
C ASP A 889 -23.82 28.07 -2.42
N TRP A 890 -22.60 27.86 -1.90
CA TRP A 890 -21.74 26.72 -2.24
C TRP A 890 -21.56 25.77 -1.05
N ARG A 891 -21.47 24.47 -1.34
CA ARG A 891 -21.44 23.37 -0.38
C ARG A 891 -20.09 22.67 -0.40
N LEU A 892 -19.60 22.29 0.78
CA LEU A 892 -18.38 21.50 0.91
C LEU A 892 -18.67 20.01 0.66
N ALA A 893 -17.96 19.41 -0.30
CA ALA A 893 -18.07 17.99 -0.65
C ALA A 893 -16.67 17.36 -0.63
N ALA A 894 -16.32 16.68 0.46
CA ALA A 894 -15.00 16.04 0.66
C ALA A 894 -13.81 16.96 0.33
N GLY A 895 -13.79 18.15 0.93
CA GLY A 895 -12.75 19.18 0.71
C GLY A 895 -12.92 20.03 -0.55
N GLU A 896 -13.87 19.75 -1.44
CA GLU A 896 -14.15 20.56 -2.63
C GLU A 896 -15.46 21.35 -2.51
N CYS A 897 -15.39 22.67 -2.69
CA CYS A 897 -16.59 23.52 -2.76
C CYS A 897 -17.29 23.43 -4.13
N ARG A 898 -18.60 23.15 -4.14
CA ARG A 898 -19.45 23.07 -5.34
C ARG A 898 -20.85 23.71 -5.11
N PRO A 899 -21.52 24.25 -6.13
CA PRO A 899 -22.89 24.76 -6.00
C PRO A 899 -23.94 23.66 -5.78
N GLU A 900 -23.69 22.46 -6.29
CA GLU A 900 -24.55 21.28 -6.13
C GLU A 900 -23.70 20.06 -5.73
N CYS A 901 -24.29 19.14 -4.96
CA CYS A 901 -23.60 17.92 -4.54
C CYS A 901 -23.35 16.97 -5.73
N PRO A 902 -22.13 16.39 -5.86
CA PRO A 902 -21.83 15.45 -6.94
C PRO A 902 -22.53 14.10 -6.74
N GLN A 903 -22.55 13.25 -7.77
CA GLN A 903 -23.09 11.88 -7.66
C GLN A 903 -22.40 11.10 -6.53
N ASN A 904 -23.14 10.18 -5.91
CA ASN A 904 -22.78 9.50 -4.65
C ASN A 904 -22.68 10.44 -3.43
N PHE A 905 -23.25 11.64 -3.47
CA PHE A 905 -23.43 12.53 -2.32
C PHE A 905 -24.86 13.11 -2.29
N PHE A 906 -25.31 13.52 -1.11
CA PHE A 906 -26.60 14.18 -0.87
C PHE A 906 -26.41 15.47 -0.05
N PRO A 907 -27.26 16.50 -0.22
CA PRO A 907 -27.14 17.74 0.54
C PRO A 907 -27.51 17.52 2.00
N TRP A 908 -26.68 18.04 2.91
CA TRP A 908 -26.94 18.07 4.35
C TRP A 908 -26.53 19.43 4.91
N GLU A 909 -27.49 20.20 5.40
CA GLU A 909 -27.30 21.56 5.93
C GLU A 909 -26.57 22.46 4.92
N ASP A 910 -25.30 22.81 5.15
CA ASP A 910 -24.46 23.58 4.21
C ASP A 910 -23.32 22.75 3.55
N SER A 911 -23.33 21.44 3.75
CA SER A 911 -22.36 20.48 3.18
C SER A 911 -23.03 19.47 2.22
N CYS A 912 -22.21 18.55 1.71
CA CYS A 912 -22.62 17.38 0.95
C CYS A 912 -22.07 16.13 1.64
N ARG A 913 -22.96 15.33 2.25
CA ARG A 913 -22.59 14.05 2.88
C ARG A 913 -22.63 12.92 1.86
N ARG A 914 -21.79 11.90 2.06
CA ARG A 914 -21.61 10.80 1.09
C ARG A 914 -22.77 9.81 1.18
N CYS A 915 -23.18 9.26 0.04
CA CYS A 915 -24.20 8.20 0.00
C CYS A 915 -23.66 6.88 0.55
N HIS A 916 -24.59 6.04 1.06
CA HIS A 916 -24.30 4.65 1.39
C HIS A 916 -23.66 3.92 0.21
N HIS A 917 -22.69 3.04 0.46
CA HIS A 917 -21.86 2.41 -0.59
C HIS A 917 -22.62 1.52 -1.60
N TYR A 918 -23.84 1.09 -1.26
CA TYR A 918 -24.76 0.38 -2.16
C TYR A 918 -25.60 1.30 -3.07
N CYS A 919 -25.67 2.60 -2.79
CA CYS A 919 -26.39 3.59 -3.60
C CYS A 919 -25.45 4.22 -4.64
N GLN A 920 -25.95 4.51 -5.85
CA GLN A 920 -25.26 5.40 -6.79
C GLN A 920 -25.67 6.86 -6.56
N ASP A 921 -26.97 7.10 -6.34
CA ASP A 921 -27.51 8.38 -5.89
C ASP A 921 -28.44 8.11 -4.70
N CYS A 922 -28.55 9.05 -3.76
CA CYS A 922 -29.33 8.90 -2.54
C CYS A 922 -29.97 10.22 -2.09
N HIS A 923 -30.79 10.17 -1.05
CA HIS A 923 -31.36 11.35 -0.37
C HIS A 923 -31.12 11.36 1.15
N GLY A 924 -30.20 10.51 1.62
CA GLY A 924 -29.83 10.33 3.02
C GLY A 924 -28.68 9.32 3.15
N ALA A 925 -28.06 9.27 4.32
CA ALA A 925 -26.87 8.44 4.56
C ALA A 925 -27.13 6.92 4.60
N GLY A 926 -28.34 6.51 5.01
CA GLY A 926 -28.64 5.10 5.29
C GLY A 926 -28.89 4.23 4.05
N PRO A 927 -28.71 2.90 4.16
CA PRO A 927 -28.82 1.94 3.04
C PRO A 927 -30.20 1.84 2.36
N GLN A 928 -31.27 2.35 2.99
CA GLN A 928 -32.63 2.42 2.40
C GLN A 928 -32.94 3.80 1.77
N GLN A 929 -31.96 4.70 1.71
CA GLN A 929 -32.14 6.06 1.20
C GLN A 929 -31.66 6.21 -0.26
N CYS A 930 -31.42 5.11 -0.97
CA CYS A 930 -31.00 5.15 -2.37
C CYS A 930 -32.14 5.67 -3.27
N THR A 931 -31.79 6.56 -4.19
CA THR A 931 -32.67 7.05 -5.26
C THR A 931 -32.26 6.49 -6.63
N SER A 932 -31.01 6.04 -6.76
CA SER A 932 -30.51 5.29 -7.91
C SER A 932 -29.46 4.25 -7.48
N CYS A 933 -29.33 3.18 -8.26
CA CYS A 933 -28.48 2.02 -7.95
C CYS A 933 -27.36 1.83 -8.98
N PRO A 934 -26.19 1.31 -8.56
CA PRO A 934 -25.10 0.95 -9.47
C PRO A 934 -25.52 -0.06 -10.55
N PRO A 935 -24.76 -0.19 -11.64
CA PRO A 935 -25.02 -1.19 -12.69
C PRO A 935 -25.19 -2.60 -12.11
N HIS A 936 -26.12 -3.37 -12.68
CA HIS A 936 -26.55 -4.71 -12.24
C HIS A 936 -27.44 -4.78 -10.99
N PHE A 937 -27.60 -3.69 -10.24
CA PHE A 937 -28.56 -3.57 -9.14
C PHE A 937 -29.85 -2.88 -9.59
N SER A 938 -30.99 -3.27 -9.00
CA SER A 938 -32.29 -2.62 -9.17
C SER A 938 -32.79 -2.04 -7.85
N LEU A 939 -33.60 -0.98 -7.91
CA LEU A 939 -34.09 -0.28 -6.73
C LEU A 939 -35.42 -0.89 -6.25
N GLU A 940 -35.42 -1.54 -5.09
CA GLU A 940 -36.64 -2.01 -4.42
C GLU A 940 -36.81 -1.30 -3.07
N ASN A 941 -37.88 -0.52 -2.92
CA ASN A 941 -38.25 0.17 -1.67
C ASN A 941 -37.13 1.04 -1.05
N GLY A 942 -36.28 1.67 -1.88
CA GLY A 942 -35.17 2.52 -1.43
C GLY A 942 -33.85 1.77 -1.19
N LEU A 943 -33.85 0.43 -1.26
CA LEU A 943 -32.65 -0.41 -1.19
C LEU A 943 -32.24 -0.87 -2.60
N CYS A 944 -30.93 -0.93 -2.85
CA CYS A 944 -30.38 -1.49 -4.08
C CYS A 944 -30.16 -3.00 -3.93
N VAL A 945 -30.89 -3.79 -4.72
CA VAL A 945 -30.88 -5.27 -4.67
C VAL A 945 -30.42 -5.86 -6.00
N GLU A 946 -29.61 -6.92 -5.92
CA GLU A 946 -29.13 -7.67 -7.09
C GLU A 946 -30.25 -8.58 -7.64
N CYS A 947 -30.24 -8.83 -8.94
CA CYS A 947 -31.22 -9.72 -9.56
C CYS A 947 -31.09 -11.17 -9.07
N LEU A 948 -32.22 -11.77 -8.68
CA LEU A 948 -32.31 -13.20 -8.36
C LEU A 948 -31.79 -14.05 -9.53
N SER A 949 -31.14 -15.18 -9.25
CA SER A 949 -30.55 -16.05 -10.28
C SER A 949 -31.52 -16.55 -11.36
N SER A 950 -32.84 -16.55 -11.13
CA SER A 950 -33.87 -16.84 -12.15
C SER A 950 -34.22 -15.64 -13.06
N GLN A 951 -33.46 -14.55 -12.97
CA GLN A 951 -33.68 -13.28 -13.67
C GLN A 951 -32.39 -12.73 -14.28
N TYR A 952 -32.51 -11.83 -15.26
CA TYR A 952 -31.41 -11.02 -15.80
C TYR A 952 -31.66 -9.52 -15.56
N TYR A 953 -30.59 -8.74 -15.48
CA TYR A 953 -30.67 -7.28 -15.40
C TYR A 953 -30.90 -6.65 -16.77
N GLU A 954 -32.06 -6.00 -17.00
CA GLU A 954 -32.31 -5.29 -18.25
C GLU A 954 -31.84 -3.83 -18.15
N ALA A 955 -30.62 -3.57 -18.62
CA ALA A 955 -29.97 -2.24 -18.55
C ALA A 955 -30.74 -1.08 -19.20
N ARG A 956 -31.73 -1.35 -20.07
CA ARG A 956 -32.61 -0.31 -20.66
C ARG A 956 -33.72 0.15 -19.72
N THR A 957 -34.18 -0.71 -18.82
CA THR A 957 -35.26 -0.43 -17.87
C THR A 957 -34.78 -0.39 -16.42
N ARG A 958 -33.50 -0.70 -16.16
CA ARG A 958 -32.87 -0.79 -14.84
C ARG A 958 -33.61 -1.73 -13.87
N SER A 959 -34.24 -2.77 -14.43
CA SER A 959 -35.10 -3.71 -13.72
C SER A 959 -34.67 -5.14 -13.98
N CYS A 960 -34.75 -5.99 -12.96
CA CYS A 960 -34.63 -7.43 -13.14
C CYS A 960 -35.82 -7.99 -13.90
N ARG A 961 -35.60 -8.99 -14.77
CA ARG A 961 -36.63 -9.66 -15.57
C ARG A 961 -36.43 -11.17 -15.62
N PRO A 962 -37.49 -11.98 -15.63
CA PRO A 962 -37.39 -13.43 -15.62
C PRO A 962 -36.63 -13.97 -16.84
N CYS A 963 -35.88 -15.05 -16.60
CA CYS A 963 -35.25 -15.83 -17.65
C CYS A 963 -36.28 -16.58 -18.50
N HIS A 964 -35.87 -16.98 -19.71
CA HIS A 964 -36.63 -17.91 -20.55
C HIS A 964 -36.80 -19.27 -19.83
N ASP A 965 -37.98 -19.89 -19.89
CA ASP A 965 -38.40 -21.08 -19.11
C ASP A 965 -37.44 -22.29 -19.16
N SER A 966 -36.59 -22.39 -20.18
CA SER A 966 -35.57 -23.45 -20.31
C SER A 966 -34.31 -23.20 -19.46
N CYS A 967 -34.03 -21.95 -19.12
CA CYS A 967 -32.90 -21.53 -18.32
C CYS A 967 -33.27 -21.57 -16.82
N ARG A 968 -32.33 -21.99 -15.96
CA ARG A 968 -32.41 -21.76 -14.51
C ARG A 968 -31.76 -20.43 -14.11
N SER A 969 -30.77 -19.98 -14.87
CA SER A 969 -30.22 -18.63 -14.83
C SER A 969 -29.78 -18.17 -16.22
N CYS A 970 -29.73 -16.87 -16.47
CA CYS A 970 -29.53 -16.32 -17.80
C CYS A 970 -28.83 -14.95 -17.78
N SER A 971 -28.26 -14.57 -18.93
CA SER A 971 -27.70 -13.25 -19.20
C SER A 971 -28.62 -12.36 -20.07
N GLY A 972 -29.84 -12.82 -20.35
CA GLY A 972 -30.80 -12.14 -21.21
C GLY A 972 -32.10 -12.95 -21.43
N PRO A 973 -33.09 -12.39 -22.15
CA PRO A 973 -34.43 -12.98 -22.28
C PRO A 973 -34.52 -14.15 -23.27
N GLY A 974 -33.45 -14.46 -24.01
CA GLY A 974 -33.47 -15.47 -25.06
C GLY A 974 -33.27 -16.89 -24.55
N SER A 975 -33.83 -17.88 -25.25
CA SER A 975 -33.52 -19.30 -25.04
C SER A 975 -32.06 -19.67 -25.32
N THR A 976 -31.31 -18.75 -25.95
CA THR A 976 -29.86 -18.80 -26.23
C THR A 976 -29.09 -17.81 -25.35
N SER A 977 -29.62 -17.47 -24.18
CA SER A 977 -28.99 -16.61 -23.17
C SER A 977 -28.87 -17.32 -21.82
N CYS A 978 -28.98 -18.65 -21.79
CA CYS A 978 -28.90 -19.42 -20.55
C CYS A 978 -27.46 -19.51 -20.04
N VAL A 979 -27.29 -19.29 -18.74
CA VAL A 979 -26.07 -19.47 -17.96
C VAL A 979 -26.12 -20.79 -17.17
N THR A 980 -27.31 -21.18 -16.71
CA THR A 980 -27.61 -22.55 -16.22
C THR A 980 -28.98 -23.00 -16.71
N CYS A 981 -29.28 -24.31 -16.64
CA CYS A 981 -30.49 -24.91 -17.19
C CYS A 981 -31.47 -25.42 -16.15
N ALA A 982 -32.76 -25.35 -16.48
CA ALA A 982 -33.81 -26.04 -15.73
C ALA A 982 -33.66 -27.56 -15.92
N HIS A 983 -33.83 -28.34 -14.86
CA HIS A 983 -33.73 -29.80 -14.92
C HIS A 983 -34.88 -30.37 -15.78
N PRO A 984 -34.67 -31.39 -16.64
CA PRO A 984 -33.45 -32.19 -16.86
C PRO A 984 -32.53 -31.69 -17.99
N LEU A 985 -32.73 -30.46 -18.50
CA LEU A 985 -31.96 -29.93 -19.62
C LEU A 985 -30.50 -29.67 -19.22
N ARG A 986 -29.59 -29.78 -20.20
CA ARG A 986 -28.16 -29.52 -20.05
C ARG A 986 -27.74 -28.36 -20.94
N LEU A 987 -26.71 -27.64 -20.52
CA LEU A 987 -26.25 -26.44 -21.19
C LEU A 987 -25.36 -26.78 -22.39
N ASP A 988 -25.81 -26.37 -23.57
CA ASP A 988 -24.93 -26.13 -24.71
C ASP A 988 -24.13 -24.86 -24.43
N ARG A 989 -22.87 -25.03 -24.05
CA ARG A 989 -21.94 -23.94 -23.73
C ARG A 989 -21.47 -23.16 -24.98
N VAL A 990 -21.75 -23.66 -26.20
CA VAL A 990 -21.39 -23.00 -27.47
C VAL A 990 -22.51 -22.08 -27.95
N ASN A 991 -23.76 -22.50 -27.79
CA ASN A 991 -24.95 -21.75 -28.21
C ASN A 991 -25.73 -21.09 -27.04
N HIS A 992 -25.21 -21.18 -25.80
CA HIS A 992 -25.87 -20.71 -24.57
C HIS A 992 -27.33 -21.16 -24.42
N LYS A 993 -27.62 -22.38 -24.88
CA LYS A 993 -28.98 -22.93 -25.02
C LYS A 993 -29.15 -24.18 -24.17
N CYS A 994 -30.31 -24.32 -23.53
CA CYS A 994 -30.63 -25.51 -22.75
C CYS A 994 -31.30 -26.58 -23.61
N LEU A 995 -30.68 -27.75 -23.71
CA LEU A 995 -31.08 -28.85 -24.60
C LEU A 995 -31.25 -30.17 -23.82
N PRO A 996 -32.14 -31.08 -24.28
CA PRO A 996 -32.23 -32.42 -23.72
C PRO A 996 -31.06 -33.30 -24.19
N CYS A 997 -30.74 -34.31 -23.38
CA CYS A 997 -29.75 -35.32 -23.74
C CYS A 997 -30.29 -36.28 -24.82
N CYS A 998 -29.51 -36.53 -25.86
CA CYS A 998 -29.85 -37.55 -26.86
C CYS A 998 -29.89 -38.95 -26.20
N THR A 999 -30.91 -39.75 -26.50
CA THR A 999 -31.03 -41.14 -26.00
C THR A 999 -30.95 -42.13 -27.16
N GLU A 1000 -30.32 -43.29 -26.93
CA GLU A 1000 -30.05 -44.28 -28.00
C GLU A 1000 -31.32 -44.82 -28.67
N SER A 1001 -32.45 -44.84 -27.96
CA SER A 1001 -33.74 -45.26 -28.50
C SER A 1001 -34.29 -44.33 -29.61
N MET A 1002 -33.76 -43.10 -29.74
CA MET A 1002 -34.17 -42.16 -30.78
C MET A 1002 -33.45 -42.38 -32.12
N ALA A 1003 -32.33 -43.11 -32.15
CA ALA A 1003 -31.63 -43.41 -33.41
C ALA A 1003 -32.49 -44.22 -34.40
N SER A 1004 -33.33 -45.12 -33.88
CA SER A 1004 -34.09 -46.09 -34.68
C SER A 1004 -35.37 -45.55 -35.32
N PHE A 1005 -35.80 -44.32 -35.01
CA PHE A 1005 -37.10 -43.78 -35.47
C PHE A 1005 -36.98 -42.66 -36.51
N TYR A 1006 -35.88 -41.90 -36.51
CA TYR A 1006 -35.74 -40.69 -37.35
C TYR A 1006 -35.17 -40.92 -38.76
N LEU A 1007 -34.78 -42.16 -39.10
CA LEU A 1007 -34.40 -42.54 -40.48
C LEU A 1007 -35.53 -42.38 -41.53
N TYR A 1008 -36.76 -42.06 -41.10
CA TYR A 1008 -37.91 -41.77 -41.96
C TYR A 1008 -38.42 -40.32 -41.89
N ALA A 1009 -37.87 -39.46 -41.03
CA ALA A 1009 -38.36 -38.10 -40.81
C ALA A 1009 -37.20 -37.10 -40.85
N ASN A 1010 -37.06 -36.38 -41.96
CA ASN A 1010 -35.95 -35.46 -42.23
C ASN A 1010 -36.07 -34.15 -41.44
N GLN A 1011 -35.91 -34.23 -40.11
CA GLN A 1011 -35.89 -33.09 -39.18
C GLN A 1011 -34.72 -33.25 -38.20
N THR A 1012 -33.91 -32.19 -38.05
CA THR A 1012 -32.81 -32.17 -37.07
C THR A 1012 -33.36 -32.02 -35.65
N SER A 1013 -33.21 -33.04 -34.81
CA SER A 1013 -33.48 -32.92 -33.37
C SER A 1013 -32.38 -32.12 -32.69
N ASP A 1014 -32.71 -30.97 -32.09
CA ASP A 1014 -31.85 -30.24 -31.16
C ASP A 1014 -31.78 -31.00 -29.81
N CYS A 1015 -30.99 -32.08 -29.79
CA CYS A 1015 -30.50 -32.72 -28.57
C CYS A 1015 -28.98 -32.66 -28.56
N CYS A 1016 -28.36 -32.79 -27.37
CA CYS A 1016 -26.90 -32.85 -27.26
C CYS A 1016 -26.44 -34.17 -26.64
N HIS A 1017 -25.20 -34.57 -26.94
CA HIS A 1017 -24.54 -35.65 -26.20
C HIS A 1017 -24.09 -35.08 -24.86
N CYS A 1018 -24.76 -35.48 -23.79
CA CYS A 1018 -24.46 -35.04 -22.43
C CYS A 1018 -23.32 -35.84 -21.84
N ASP A 1019 -22.36 -35.14 -21.27
CA ASP A 1019 -21.31 -35.73 -20.43
C ASP A 1019 -21.82 -35.88 -18.98
N LYS A 1020 -21.37 -36.92 -18.27
CA LYS A 1020 -21.78 -37.19 -16.89
C LYS A 1020 -20.98 -36.39 -15.85
N ASP A 1021 -19.74 -36.04 -16.16
CA ASP A 1021 -18.79 -35.47 -15.22
C ASP A 1021 -18.64 -33.95 -15.45
N ILE A 1022 -18.79 -33.48 -16.69
CA ILE A 1022 -18.75 -32.06 -17.08
C ILE A 1022 -20.12 -31.36 -16.86
N GLY A 1023 -21.20 -32.13 -16.72
CA GLY A 1023 -22.56 -31.64 -16.45
C GLY A 1023 -23.23 -30.84 -17.58
N GLY A 1024 -22.65 -30.88 -18.79
CA GLY A 1024 -23.09 -30.12 -19.97
C GLY A 1024 -22.97 -30.90 -21.28
N CYS A 1025 -23.24 -30.22 -22.40
CA CYS A 1025 -23.16 -30.80 -23.74
C CYS A 1025 -21.71 -30.92 -24.24
N LEU A 1026 -21.39 -32.02 -24.92
CA LEU A 1026 -20.09 -32.25 -25.55
C LEU A 1026 -19.92 -31.47 -26.87
N ASN A 1027 -18.76 -30.83 -27.03
CA ASN A 1027 -18.39 -30.03 -28.22
C ASN A 1027 -18.39 -30.82 -29.55
N GLY A 1028 -18.37 -32.16 -29.51
CA GLY A 1028 -18.48 -33.00 -30.71
C GLY A 1028 -19.91 -33.23 -31.22
N SER A 1029 -20.93 -32.81 -30.48
CA SER A 1029 -22.34 -33.04 -30.82
C SER A 1029 -22.83 -32.19 -31.99
N SER A 1030 -23.92 -32.64 -32.63
CA SER A 1030 -24.55 -31.96 -33.78
C SER A 1030 -25.02 -30.54 -33.47
N ALA A 1031 -25.42 -30.26 -32.22
CA ALA A 1031 -25.77 -28.92 -31.75
C ALA A 1031 -24.56 -27.96 -31.68
N GLY A 1032 -23.39 -28.47 -31.28
CA GLY A 1032 -22.17 -27.66 -31.10
C GLY A 1032 -21.52 -27.15 -32.40
N LYS A 1033 -22.01 -27.56 -33.57
CA LYS A 1033 -21.56 -27.04 -34.87
C LYS A 1033 -22.44 -25.88 -35.30
N ARG A 1034 -21.83 -24.73 -35.61
CA ARG A 1034 -22.52 -23.52 -36.11
C ARG A 1034 -23.53 -23.86 -37.20
N ARG A 1035 -24.83 -23.67 -36.92
CA ARG A 1035 -25.87 -23.54 -37.95
C ARG A 1035 -25.64 -22.23 -38.71
N ILE A 1036 -24.83 -22.25 -39.76
CA ILE A 1036 -24.78 -21.14 -40.72
C ILE A 1036 -26.12 -21.12 -41.45
N ALA A 1037 -26.83 -19.99 -41.37
CA ALA A 1037 -28.13 -19.83 -42.01
C ALA A 1037 -27.96 -19.46 -43.49
N GLU A 1038 -27.95 -20.46 -44.37
CA GLU A 1038 -28.10 -20.23 -45.80
C GLU A 1038 -29.54 -19.79 -46.10
N ASN A 1039 -29.76 -18.48 -46.24
CA ASN A 1039 -30.45 -17.87 -47.41
C ASN A 1039 -30.71 -16.36 -47.22
N VAL A 1040 -29.85 -15.52 -47.81
CA VAL A 1040 -30.29 -14.39 -48.66
C VAL A 1040 -29.35 -14.35 -49.85
N GLY A 1041 -29.77 -14.92 -50.98
CA GLY A 1041 -29.03 -14.83 -52.25
C GLY A 1041 -29.39 -13.56 -53.03
N GLY A 1042 -28.42 -12.95 -53.71
CA GLY A 1042 -28.65 -11.75 -54.52
C GLY A 1042 -27.44 -11.32 -55.36
N HIS A 1043 -27.45 -11.71 -56.64
CA HIS A 1043 -26.50 -11.40 -57.72
C HIS A 1043 -25.11 -12.12 -57.62
N ILE A 1044 -24.56 -12.82 -58.64
CA ILE A 1044 -24.49 -12.65 -60.12
C ILE A 1044 -23.48 -11.53 -60.51
N THR A 1045 -22.40 -11.71 -61.27
CA THR A 1045 -21.65 -12.83 -61.93
C THR A 1045 -20.20 -12.28 -62.17
N ALA A 1046 -19.14 -12.96 -62.62
CA ALA A 1046 -18.88 -14.20 -63.38
C ALA A 1046 -17.42 -14.71 -63.05
N SER A 1047 -16.80 -15.77 -63.61
CA SER A 1047 -17.05 -16.57 -64.82
C SER A 1047 -16.32 -17.95 -64.77
N PHE A 1048 -16.99 -19.02 -65.23
CA PHE A 1048 -16.47 -20.15 -66.04
C PHE A 1048 -15.46 -21.17 -65.45
N PHE A 1049 -15.45 -22.48 -65.81
CA PHE A 1049 -16.36 -23.42 -66.52
C PHE A 1049 -15.96 -24.86 -66.07
N VAL A 1050 -16.86 -25.75 -65.62
CA VAL A 1050 -17.47 -26.89 -66.36
C VAL A 1050 -16.65 -28.22 -66.44
N ASP A 1051 -17.13 -29.20 -65.66
CA ASP A 1051 -17.37 -30.66 -65.93
C ASP A 1051 -16.24 -31.72 -66.14
N ASP A 1052 -16.11 -32.57 -65.09
CA ASP A 1052 -16.42 -34.03 -65.03
C ASP A 1052 -15.41 -35.17 -65.40
N ALA A 1053 -15.59 -36.27 -64.62
CA ALA A 1053 -15.36 -37.70 -64.89
C ALA A 1053 -13.98 -38.43 -64.75
N ASN A 1054 -14.08 -39.64 -64.17
CA ASN A 1054 -13.22 -40.85 -64.23
C ASN A 1054 -11.95 -40.98 -63.35
N GLY A 1055 -11.88 -42.11 -62.63
CA GLY A 1055 -10.63 -42.75 -62.14
C GLY A 1055 -10.14 -43.84 -63.14
N PRO A 1056 -9.42 -44.92 -62.74
CA PRO A 1056 -9.21 -45.44 -61.38
C PRO A 1056 -7.77 -45.96 -61.08
N THR A 1057 -7.64 -46.87 -60.10
CA THR A 1057 -6.49 -47.76 -59.76
C THR A 1057 -5.32 -47.18 -58.93
N ALA A 1058 -4.53 -48.09 -58.34
CA ALA A 1058 -3.51 -47.82 -57.33
C ALA A 1058 -2.22 -48.63 -57.62
N GLY A 1059 -1.05 -48.16 -57.15
CA GLY A 1059 0.21 -48.88 -57.29
C GLY A 1059 1.43 -48.24 -56.62
N LEU A 1060 1.98 -48.95 -55.63
CA LEU A 1060 3.41 -49.11 -55.27
C LEU A 1060 4.40 -47.92 -55.44
N ASP A 1061 4.66 -47.25 -54.32
CA ASP A 1061 5.95 -47.15 -53.59
C ASP A 1061 7.32 -47.26 -54.33
N LYS A 1062 8.27 -46.44 -53.83
CA LYS A 1062 9.74 -46.42 -53.98
C LYS A 1062 10.43 -45.91 -55.27
N ASN A 1063 11.50 -45.15 -55.01
CA ASN A 1063 12.68 -44.84 -55.83
C ASN A 1063 12.54 -43.91 -57.07
N TRP A 1064 12.57 -42.59 -56.82
CA TRP A 1064 13.71 -41.78 -57.31
C TRP A 1064 14.00 -40.52 -56.45
N LEU A 1065 14.28 -40.71 -55.15
CA LEU A 1065 14.69 -39.63 -54.22
C LEU A 1065 16.15 -39.17 -54.44
N ALA A 1066 16.55 -38.84 -55.68
CA ALA A 1066 17.96 -38.57 -56.01
C ALA A 1066 18.22 -37.53 -57.13
N LEU A 1067 17.21 -36.77 -57.58
CA LEU A 1067 17.37 -35.80 -58.69
C LEU A 1067 17.07 -34.32 -58.38
N TRP A 1068 16.50 -34.01 -57.21
CA TRP A 1068 16.20 -32.62 -56.80
C TRP A 1068 17.07 -32.08 -55.65
N THR A 1069 17.87 -32.92 -55.00
CA THR A 1069 18.78 -32.52 -53.91
C THR A 1069 20.05 -31.81 -54.39
N ALA A 1070 20.43 -31.96 -55.67
CA ALA A 1070 21.67 -31.40 -56.23
C ALA A 1070 21.61 -29.89 -56.53
N VAL A 1071 20.44 -29.35 -56.88
CA VAL A 1071 20.31 -27.97 -57.40
C VAL A 1071 20.28 -26.93 -56.26
N GLY A 1072 19.58 -27.22 -55.15
CA GLY A 1072 19.44 -26.27 -54.04
C GLY A 1072 20.74 -25.97 -53.28
N VAL A 1073 21.60 -26.99 -53.09
CA VAL A 1073 22.82 -26.86 -52.27
C VAL A 1073 23.85 -25.91 -52.90
N LEU A 1074 23.98 -25.93 -54.23
CA LEU A 1074 24.90 -25.03 -54.95
C LEU A 1074 24.54 -23.54 -54.79
N PHE A 1075 23.24 -23.23 -54.70
CA PHE A 1075 22.77 -21.84 -54.58
C PHE A 1075 23.12 -21.22 -53.22
N VAL A 1076 22.97 -21.99 -52.13
CA VAL A 1076 23.27 -21.53 -50.76
C VAL A 1076 24.77 -21.26 -50.59
N VAL A 1077 25.64 -22.14 -51.10
CA VAL A 1077 27.10 -21.99 -51.00
C VAL A 1077 27.59 -20.72 -51.72
N ALA A 1078 27.02 -20.40 -52.89
CA ALA A 1078 27.37 -19.19 -53.64
C ALA A 1078 27.11 -17.89 -52.84
N CYS A 1079 25.97 -17.81 -52.15
CA CYS A 1079 25.61 -16.66 -51.32
C CYS A 1079 26.58 -16.45 -50.15
N VAL A 1080 26.99 -17.52 -49.47
CA VAL A 1080 27.92 -17.44 -48.32
C VAL A 1080 29.32 -16.95 -48.76
N VAL A 1081 29.83 -17.42 -49.90
CA VAL A 1081 31.14 -17.01 -50.43
C VAL A 1081 31.18 -15.52 -50.80
N LEU A 1082 30.06 -14.95 -51.27
CA LEU A 1082 29.94 -13.51 -51.54
C LEU A 1082 29.97 -12.67 -50.25
N ALA A 1083 29.24 -13.08 -49.21
CA ALA A 1083 29.22 -12.38 -47.92
C ALA A 1083 30.60 -12.30 -47.25
N VAL A 1084 31.37 -13.40 -47.28
CA VAL A 1084 32.72 -13.46 -46.70
C VAL A 1084 33.71 -12.54 -47.44
N LYS A 1085 33.65 -12.47 -48.78
CA LYS A 1085 34.53 -11.61 -49.58
C LYS A 1085 34.30 -10.11 -49.33
N LEU A 1086 33.10 -9.69 -48.95
CA LEU A 1086 32.81 -8.30 -48.61
C LEU A 1086 33.43 -7.87 -47.27
N ARG A 1087 33.37 -8.70 -46.22
CA ARG A 1087 34.02 -8.40 -44.93
C ARG A 1087 35.55 -8.33 -45.04
N ALA A 1088 36.17 -9.11 -45.93
CA ALA A 1088 37.62 -9.15 -46.10
C ALA A 1088 38.26 -7.84 -46.63
N ARG A 1089 37.49 -6.91 -47.22
CA ARG A 1089 38.02 -5.68 -47.84
C ARG A 1089 38.23 -4.48 -46.89
N ARG A 1090 37.80 -4.54 -45.63
CA ARG A 1090 37.91 -3.42 -44.65
C ARG A 1090 39.04 -3.52 -43.61
N ARG A 1091 39.99 -4.46 -43.73
CA ARG A 1091 41.16 -4.57 -42.83
C ARG A 1091 42.50 -4.66 -43.58
N LYS A 1092 43.02 -3.53 -44.04
CA LYS A 1092 44.45 -3.30 -44.38
C LYS A 1092 44.83 -1.85 -44.03
N HIS A 1093 46.12 -1.63 -43.77
CA HIS A 1093 46.72 -0.47 -43.06
C HIS A 1093 46.42 -0.46 -41.54
N LYS A 1094 47.40 -0.31 -40.65
CA LYS A 1094 48.88 -0.21 -40.78
C LYS A 1094 49.58 -0.99 -39.65
N THR A 1095 50.86 -1.27 -39.81
CA THR A 1095 51.75 -1.96 -38.84
C THR A 1095 53.08 -1.22 -38.73
N LEU A 1096 53.75 -1.26 -37.57
CA LEU A 1096 55.19 -1.61 -37.43
C LEU A 1096 55.61 -1.75 -35.94
N TYR A 1097 56.76 -2.39 -35.70
CA TYR A 1097 57.45 -2.57 -34.41
C TYR A 1097 58.71 -1.66 -34.30
N PRO A 1098 59.34 -1.53 -33.12
CA PRO A 1098 60.56 -2.31 -32.82
C PRO A 1098 60.55 -3.05 -31.45
N LYS A 1099 61.67 -3.69 -31.05
CA LYS A 1099 61.87 -4.47 -29.80
C LYS A 1099 63.08 -4.00 -28.97
N THR A 1100 62.96 -3.97 -27.63
CA THR A 1100 64.01 -4.00 -26.57
C THR A 1100 63.33 -4.04 -25.17
N GLN A 1101 63.84 -4.62 -24.07
CA GLN A 1101 64.87 -5.67 -23.85
C GLN A 1101 64.66 -6.37 -22.45
N TYR A 1102 65.74 -6.74 -21.74
CA TYR A 1102 65.88 -7.32 -20.39
C TYR A 1102 65.92 -6.21 -19.30
N SER A 1103 65.77 -6.37 -17.96
CA SER A 1103 65.49 -7.53 -17.06
C SER A 1103 65.33 -7.14 -15.56
N GLN A 1104 64.87 -8.11 -14.74
CA GLN A 1104 65.18 -8.35 -13.29
C GLN A 1104 64.55 -7.51 -12.15
N LEU A 1105 64.03 -8.24 -11.13
CA LEU A 1105 64.11 -8.04 -9.66
C LEU A 1105 63.56 -6.73 -9.03
N THR A 1106 63.09 -6.63 -7.76
CA THR A 1106 62.92 -7.52 -6.57
C THR A 1106 61.76 -6.94 -5.74
N THR A 1107 60.72 -7.69 -5.33
CA THR A 1107 60.44 -8.20 -3.94
C THR A 1107 60.48 -7.21 -2.76
N ILE A 1108 59.49 -7.35 -1.86
CA ILE A 1108 59.41 -6.87 -0.44
C ILE A 1108 59.11 -5.36 -0.25
N ASP A 1109 58.46 -4.90 0.82
CA ASP A 1109 57.20 -5.30 1.51
C ASP A 1109 56.85 -4.20 2.57
N GLU A 1110 55.73 -4.36 3.28
CA GLU A 1110 55.44 -3.81 4.64
C GLU A 1110 55.47 -2.27 4.91
N ASP A 1111 54.26 -1.79 5.28
CA ASP A 1111 53.96 -1.09 6.54
C ASP A 1111 54.01 0.45 6.78
N LEU A 1112 52.78 0.93 7.08
CA LEU A 1112 52.36 1.74 8.25
C LEU A 1112 52.73 3.25 8.42
N VAL A 1113 51.65 4.05 8.35
CA VAL A 1113 51.11 4.88 9.46
C VAL A 1113 51.60 6.34 9.69
N VAL A 1114 50.58 7.23 9.73
CA VAL A 1114 50.40 8.40 10.62
C VAL A 1114 50.99 9.79 10.27
N LEU A 1115 50.06 10.75 10.09
CA LEU A 1115 50.14 12.22 10.31
C LEU A 1115 51.18 13.01 9.44
N THR A 1116 51.11 14.34 9.25
CA THR A 1116 50.21 15.39 9.79
C THR A 1116 49.97 16.52 8.77
N SER A 1117 48.85 17.23 8.94
CA SER A 1117 48.57 18.65 8.60
C SER A 1117 49.62 19.57 7.91
N SER A 1118 49.12 20.38 6.95
CA SER A 1118 49.39 21.85 6.81
C SER A 1118 50.83 22.34 6.49
N THR A 1119 51.11 23.48 5.82
CA THR A 1119 50.26 24.61 5.38
C THR A 1119 50.91 25.39 4.21
N THR A 1120 50.09 26.12 3.45
CA THR A 1120 50.38 27.30 2.61
C THR A 1120 51.81 27.89 2.51
N LEU A 1121 52.32 27.99 1.28
CA LEU A 1121 52.97 29.17 0.67
C LEU A 1121 53.09 28.92 -0.86
N LYS A 1122 53.08 29.88 -1.79
CA LYS A 1122 52.46 31.23 -1.95
C LYS A 1122 53.01 31.78 -3.28
N THR A 1123 52.25 32.61 -4.01
CA THR A 1123 52.75 33.62 -5.01
C THR A 1123 53.53 33.08 -6.26
N ASN A 1124 53.46 33.63 -7.47
CA ASN A 1124 52.69 34.76 -8.03
C ASN A 1124 52.76 34.80 -9.58
N ASN A 1125 52.00 35.73 -10.19
CA ASN A 1125 52.17 36.31 -11.55
C ASN A 1125 51.93 35.38 -12.77
N ASP A 1126 51.45 35.87 -13.93
CA ASP A 1126 50.53 36.99 -14.23
C ASP A 1126 50.03 36.92 -15.69
N ASP A 1127 49.09 37.79 -16.06
CA ASP A 1127 48.72 38.19 -17.44
C ASP A 1127 48.43 37.11 -18.52
N SER A 1128 47.15 36.99 -18.92
CA SER A 1128 46.66 37.72 -20.10
C SER A 1128 45.20 37.38 -20.48
N ASN A 1129 44.38 38.43 -20.62
CA ASN A 1129 43.07 38.45 -21.30
C ASN A 1129 43.28 39.15 -22.69
N PRO A 1130 42.45 39.00 -23.74
CA PRO A 1130 41.09 39.56 -23.71
C PRO A 1130 39.98 38.89 -24.59
N ASP A 1131 38.77 39.43 -24.39
CA ASP A 1131 37.78 39.84 -25.42
C ASP A 1131 36.57 38.95 -25.85
N LYS A 1132 35.38 39.50 -25.51
CA LYS A 1132 34.17 39.74 -26.34
C LYS A 1132 33.12 38.64 -26.59
N ASN A 1133 32.04 38.73 -25.81
CA ASN A 1133 30.64 38.55 -26.26
C ASN A 1133 30.05 39.89 -26.75
N VAL A 1134 29.16 39.88 -27.75
CA VAL A 1134 28.47 41.08 -28.30
C VAL A 1134 27.09 40.72 -28.89
N LEU A 1135 26.02 41.38 -28.40
CA LEU A 1135 24.63 41.46 -28.94
C LEU A 1135 23.82 40.14 -29.06
N GLU A 1136 22.48 40.13 -29.19
CA GLU A 1136 21.33 40.84 -28.58
C GLU A 1136 20.08 40.57 -29.46
N GLU A 1137 18.93 40.27 -28.83
CA GLU A 1137 17.54 40.50 -29.33
C GLU A 1137 17.06 39.88 -30.68
N PRO A 1138 15.74 39.97 -31.01
CA PRO A 1138 14.57 40.35 -30.20
C PRO A 1138 13.42 39.30 -30.16
N THR A 1139 12.64 39.32 -29.07
CA THR A 1139 11.15 39.52 -29.02
C THR A 1139 10.66 39.46 -27.59
#